data_AF-A0A919PWE7-F1
#
_entry.id   AF-A0A919PWE7-F1
#
_cell.length_a   1.000
_cell.length_b   1.000
_cell.length_c   1.000
_cell.angle_alpha   90.00
_cell.angle_beta   90.00
_cell.angle_gamma   90.00
#
_symmetry.space_group_name_H-M   'P 1'
#
loop_
_entity.id
_entity.type
_entity.pdbx_description
1 polymer ?
#
loop_
_entity_poly.entity_id
_entity_poly.type
_entity_poly.pdbx_seq_one_letter_code
_entity_poly.pdbx_strand_id
1 'polypeptide(L)'
;MTSGPDLRSTVLAWEDGERDRWWSRATALEHGREQPDWGAAVARADDLSNLTPAQLSWLIVRGPESSARALLGKSLILLRHGQRIDLDRVAVARFGLDALPLVLRDAGGDADRLGLLVLPFRGAEVATLIAGWLRHLGSARLWARLWLQRHADVAMRTLTPVAEGRPGRAQQQAEDALRFLEAASGVPSLFAVPAYATRKGRPPAWTRPDRLPELQRAGGGALPHDQVARVVEALGWSRLAGPPEPAPGSDGAVPVAVESSVATQPLVQPAEPEARERIAGCDPASLAAFGRAVLHEWVEDGAPPAESWALLAQAHIGDDATMDVLAPLVRSWPALSRYARAIDGFAVLATVGTDAALRQLVAIEENMSGGATNERATNYLTQAAARRGLSVTQLADRLAATHGLDTGVTLDYGPRAFTVVTDDHLNLRVVDLAGRPVARPPKPGVKDTDPDAYQRFLQLKKDLRATVAAQSTRLQRDLLARRFRPARDLPAVVLPHPILGPLARRLLWGEYDQRRRLIRALRIAEDGSFADLHDSAATVDGDALLGLVHPADLGPDLAHWMQLCTDYEILPPFPQLHRPVVTLTEAERAATGLTGFGPLSTGRALELMHRRAWRGNGSSFVPSRPHTQLAHDLPDGLSLLVEITPGADSAFNAPSDQQVTEIWLDDAWSDHLQLARHLPLGTADPAALSELLVELRGGSA
;
A
#
# COMPACT_ATOMS: atom_id res chain seq x y z
N MET A 1 -52.81 21.66 17.11
CA MET A 1 -51.56 22.08 16.43
C MET A 1 -50.46 22.10 17.47
N THR A 2 -49.81 20.97 17.68
CA THR A 2 -48.62 20.84 18.51
C THR A 2 -47.41 21.03 17.60
N SER A 3 -46.62 22.07 17.87
CA SER A 3 -45.39 22.39 17.14
C SER A 3 -44.42 21.22 17.23
N GLY A 4 -44.17 20.55 16.12
CA GLY A 4 -43.06 19.60 15.99
C GLY A 4 -41.71 20.33 16.17
N PRO A 5 -40.65 19.65 16.63
CA PRO A 5 -39.35 20.27 16.85
C PRO A 5 -38.81 20.91 15.56
N ASP A 6 -38.17 22.08 15.72
CA ASP A 6 -37.60 22.89 14.64
C ASP A 6 -36.54 22.11 13.85
N LEU A 7 -36.91 21.72 12.63
CA LEU A 7 -36.16 20.86 11.70
C LEU A 7 -34.85 21.48 11.17
N ARG A 8 -34.55 22.74 11.54
CA ARG A 8 -33.27 23.39 11.19
C ARG A 8 -32.17 23.13 12.20
N SER A 9 -32.50 22.65 13.39
CA SER A 9 -31.52 22.49 14.46
C SER A 9 -30.94 21.07 14.49
N THR A 10 -29.63 20.96 14.36
CA THR A 10 -28.91 19.70 14.60
C THR A 10 -29.00 19.34 16.09
N VAL A 11 -29.32 18.07 16.40
CA VAL A 11 -29.42 17.56 17.78
C VAL A 11 -28.46 16.40 18.02
N LEU A 12 -28.08 16.17 19.28
CA LEU A 12 -27.35 14.95 19.66
C LEU A 12 -28.31 13.80 19.89
N ALA A 13 -28.00 12.66 19.29
CA ALA A 13 -28.75 11.41 19.42
C ALA A 13 -27.75 10.28 19.64
N TRP A 14 -27.27 10.11 20.88
CA TRP A 14 -26.30 9.09 21.30
C TRP A 14 -26.92 7.68 21.33
N GLU A 15 -26.11 6.67 21.05
CA GLU A 15 -26.42 5.26 21.36
C GLU A 15 -26.09 4.93 22.83
N ASP A 16 -26.64 3.83 23.32
CA ASP A 16 -26.43 3.39 24.71
C ASP A 16 -24.94 3.21 25.03
N GLY A 17 -24.49 3.93 26.07
CA GLY A 17 -23.11 3.97 26.54
C GLY A 17 -22.09 4.62 25.58
N GLU A 18 -22.51 5.15 24.43
CA GLU A 18 -21.60 5.71 23.42
C GLU A 18 -20.87 6.94 23.93
N ARG A 19 -21.58 7.85 24.60
CA ARG A 19 -20.99 9.05 25.19
C ARG A 19 -19.91 8.71 26.22
N ASP A 20 -20.16 7.70 27.05
CA ASP A 20 -19.21 7.26 28.08
C ASP A 20 -17.98 6.60 27.44
N ARG A 21 -18.16 5.82 26.38
CA ARG A 21 -17.04 5.27 25.57
C ARG A 21 -16.19 6.36 24.91
N TRP A 22 -16.81 7.46 24.49
CA TRP A 22 -16.07 8.61 23.92
C TRP A 22 -15.32 9.36 25.02
N TRP A 23 -15.96 9.60 26.16
CA TRP A 23 -15.33 10.25 27.31
C TRP A 23 -14.17 9.44 27.89
N SER A 24 -14.24 8.11 27.89
CA SER A 24 -13.16 7.26 28.41
C SER A 24 -11.82 7.41 27.67
N ARG A 25 -11.84 8.00 26.46
CA ARG A 25 -10.61 8.36 25.72
C ARG A 25 -9.83 9.51 26.37
N ALA A 26 -10.42 10.25 27.31
CA ALA A 26 -9.73 11.28 28.09
C ALA A 26 -8.45 10.75 28.74
N THR A 27 -8.46 9.51 29.25
CA THR A 27 -7.28 8.86 29.85
C THR A 27 -6.13 8.70 28.85
N ALA A 28 -6.42 8.44 27.57
CA ALA A 28 -5.38 8.32 26.54
C ALA A 28 -4.71 9.67 26.21
N LEU A 29 -5.35 10.78 26.53
CA LEU A 29 -4.83 12.15 26.32
C LEU A 29 -4.05 12.67 27.54
N GLU A 30 -4.05 11.94 28.65
CA GLU A 30 -3.29 12.32 29.84
C GLU A 30 -1.81 12.06 29.61
N HIS A 31 -1.05 13.12 29.36
CA HIS A 31 0.39 13.04 29.17
C HIS A 31 1.19 13.19 30.48
N GLY A 32 0.53 13.38 31.63
CA GLY A 32 1.13 13.48 32.98
C GLY A 32 2.11 14.65 33.24
N ARG A 33 2.46 15.43 32.21
CA ARG A 33 3.34 16.62 32.28
C ARG A 33 2.62 17.91 32.68
N GLU A 34 1.51 17.81 33.40
CA GLU A 34 0.79 19.00 33.87
C GLU A 34 1.70 19.82 34.77
N GLN A 35 1.93 21.08 34.41
CA GLN A 35 2.71 21.99 35.22
C GLN A 35 1.77 22.99 35.92
N PRO A 36 2.09 23.44 37.15
CA PRO A 36 1.23 24.34 37.91
C PRO A 36 0.89 25.65 37.19
N ASP A 37 1.73 26.07 36.24
CA ASP A 37 1.60 27.32 35.50
C ASP A 37 0.72 27.23 34.26
N TRP A 38 0.25 26.04 33.86
CA TRP A 38 -0.55 25.85 32.64
C TRP A 38 -1.89 26.57 32.68
N GLY A 39 -2.57 26.56 33.83
CA GLY A 39 -3.80 27.34 34.01
C GLY A 39 -3.55 28.84 33.80
N ALA A 40 -2.41 29.34 34.26
CA ALA A 40 -2.00 30.72 34.04
C ALA A 40 -1.52 30.96 32.60
N ALA A 41 -0.94 29.98 31.92
CA ALA A 41 -0.54 30.07 30.52
C ALA A 41 -1.76 30.16 29.59
N VAL A 42 -2.81 29.36 29.84
CA VAL A 42 -4.09 29.43 29.12
C VAL A 42 -4.77 30.78 29.32
N ALA A 43 -4.78 31.30 30.55
CA ALA A 43 -5.38 32.60 30.84
C ALA A 43 -4.63 33.79 30.21
N ARG A 44 -3.33 33.64 29.95
CA ARG A 44 -2.45 34.68 29.38
C ARG A 44 -2.24 34.56 27.88
N ALA A 45 -2.72 33.50 27.24
CA ALA A 45 -2.51 33.28 25.82
C ALA A 45 -3.42 34.21 24.99
N ASP A 46 -2.82 35.13 24.25
CA ASP A 46 -3.52 36.00 23.30
C ASP A 46 -4.14 35.20 22.13
N ASP A 47 -3.48 34.09 21.77
CA ASP A 47 -4.01 33.06 20.87
C ASP A 47 -3.76 31.67 21.48
N LEU A 48 -4.85 30.96 21.75
CA LEU A 48 -4.82 29.60 22.30
C LEU A 48 -4.18 28.59 21.34
N SER A 49 -4.01 28.93 20.05
CA SER A 49 -3.24 28.13 19.09
C SER A 49 -1.73 28.08 19.41
N ASN A 50 -1.22 29.00 20.22
CA ASN A 50 0.19 29.01 20.65
C ASN A 50 0.48 27.99 21.76
N LEU A 51 -0.55 27.34 22.31
CA LEU A 51 -0.38 26.29 23.31
C LEU A 51 0.32 25.07 22.72
N THR A 52 1.11 24.39 23.53
CA THR A 52 1.69 23.10 23.14
C THR A 52 0.59 22.05 22.93
N PRO A 53 0.82 21.01 22.11
CA PRO A 53 -0.10 19.87 21.97
C PRO A 53 -0.60 19.31 23.30
N ALA A 54 0.30 19.18 24.27
CA ALA A 54 -0.02 18.69 25.62
C ALA A 54 -0.94 19.66 26.39
N GLN A 55 -0.68 20.97 26.32
CA GLN A 55 -1.55 22.00 26.90
C GLN A 55 -2.92 22.06 26.23
N LEU A 56 -3.01 21.86 24.91
CA LEU A 56 -4.27 21.78 24.17
C LEU A 56 -5.10 20.57 24.63
N SER A 57 -4.48 19.38 24.72
CA SER A 57 -5.13 18.19 25.25
C SER A 57 -5.63 18.40 26.67
N TRP A 58 -4.79 18.93 27.56
CA TRP A 58 -5.19 19.25 28.94
C TRP A 58 -6.36 20.25 29.00
N LEU A 59 -6.35 21.29 28.16
CA LEU A 59 -7.39 22.32 28.16
C LEU A 59 -8.76 21.75 27.81
N ILE A 60 -8.85 20.88 26.80
CA ILE A 60 -10.09 20.22 26.40
C ILE A 60 -10.54 19.17 27.43
N VAL A 61 -9.62 18.45 28.08
CA VAL A 61 -9.98 17.39 29.04
C VAL A 61 -10.35 17.97 30.42
N ARG A 62 -9.53 18.90 30.95
CA ARG A 62 -9.62 19.40 32.34
C ARG A 62 -9.68 20.91 32.48
N GLY A 63 -9.29 21.66 31.46
CA GLY A 63 -9.16 23.11 31.57
C GLY A 63 -10.49 23.87 31.75
N PRO A 64 -10.42 25.18 32.01
CA PRO A 64 -11.59 26.03 32.22
C PRO A 64 -12.54 26.01 31.02
N GLU A 65 -13.85 25.95 31.30
CA GLU A 65 -14.87 25.71 30.28
C GLU A 65 -14.93 26.82 29.21
N SER A 66 -14.80 28.09 29.59
CA SER A 66 -14.80 29.23 28.66
C SER A 66 -13.64 29.17 27.68
N SER A 67 -12.42 28.91 28.17
CA SER A 67 -11.21 28.78 27.35
C SER A 67 -11.26 27.54 26.46
N ALA A 68 -11.78 26.42 26.96
CA ALA A 68 -11.91 25.20 26.17
C ALA A 68 -12.96 25.33 25.06
N ARG A 69 -14.11 25.96 25.33
CA ARG A 69 -15.13 26.25 24.29
C ARG A 69 -14.61 27.20 23.21
N ALA A 70 -13.77 28.18 23.57
CA ALA A 70 -13.14 29.07 22.61
C ALA A 70 -12.23 28.34 21.60
N LEU A 71 -11.68 27.18 21.97
CA LEU A 71 -10.87 26.34 21.08
C LEU A 71 -11.69 25.55 20.06
N LEU A 72 -12.97 25.24 20.32
CA LEU A 72 -13.79 24.44 19.41
C LEU A 72 -13.93 25.11 18.03
N GLY A 73 -13.96 26.44 17.99
CA GLY A 73 -13.96 27.22 16.74
C GLY A 73 -12.60 27.33 16.03
N LYS A 74 -11.51 26.87 16.65
CA LYS A 74 -10.13 27.01 16.16
C LYS A 74 -9.62 25.71 15.56
N SER A 75 -8.79 25.83 14.53
CA SER A 75 -8.22 24.65 13.86
C SER A 75 -7.08 24.08 14.70
N LEU A 76 -7.22 22.83 15.14
CA LEU A 76 -6.25 22.13 15.99
C LEU A 76 -5.23 21.32 15.16
N ILE A 77 -4.76 21.87 14.04
CA ILE A 77 -3.81 21.24 13.09
C ILE A 77 -2.48 20.84 13.75
N LEU A 78 -2.22 21.32 14.97
CA LEU A 78 -1.02 21.01 15.75
C LEU A 78 -0.97 19.59 16.32
N LEU A 79 -2.09 18.85 16.30
CA LEU A 79 -2.17 17.48 16.83
C LEU A 79 -2.01 16.46 15.72
N ARG A 80 -1.32 15.34 16.03
CA ARG A 80 -1.28 14.18 15.14
C ARG A 80 -2.66 13.50 15.08
N HIS A 81 -2.92 12.72 14.04
CA HIS A 81 -4.26 12.22 13.71
C HIS A 81 -4.89 11.36 14.82
N GLY A 82 -4.11 10.50 15.48
CA GLY A 82 -4.57 9.64 16.59
C GLY A 82 -4.87 10.42 17.88
N GLN A 83 -4.09 11.46 18.18
CA GLN A 83 -4.40 12.37 19.28
C GLN A 83 -5.66 13.19 19.00
N ARG A 84 -5.82 13.62 17.74
CA ARG A 84 -6.94 14.46 17.31
C ARG A 84 -8.27 13.73 17.42
N ILE A 85 -8.37 12.48 16.95
CA ILE A 85 -9.63 11.72 17.00
C ILE A 85 -10.13 11.52 18.44
N ASP A 86 -9.22 11.25 19.38
CA ASP A 86 -9.58 11.08 20.78
C ASP A 86 -9.93 12.41 21.45
N LEU A 87 -9.17 13.47 21.14
CA LEU A 87 -9.48 14.81 21.62
C LEU A 87 -10.87 15.26 21.17
N ASP A 88 -11.18 15.05 19.89
CA ASP A 88 -12.45 15.44 19.31
C ASP A 88 -13.60 14.61 19.90
N ARG A 89 -13.41 13.31 20.13
CA ARG A 89 -14.38 12.48 20.86
C ARG A 89 -14.66 13.00 22.26
N VAL A 90 -13.61 13.33 23.00
CA VAL A 90 -13.72 13.89 24.36
C VAL A 90 -14.39 15.26 24.31
N ALA A 91 -14.05 16.10 23.33
CA ALA A 91 -14.68 17.41 23.13
C ALA A 91 -16.18 17.28 22.85
N VAL A 92 -16.60 16.36 21.98
CA VAL A 92 -18.02 16.09 21.71
C VAL A 92 -18.72 15.55 22.96
N ALA A 93 -18.10 14.63 23.71
CA ALA A 93 -18.68 14.08 24.93
C ALA A 93 -18.84 15.12 26.05
N ARG A 94 -17.89 16.08 26.15
CA ARG A 94 -17.86 17.14 27.16
C ARG A 94 -18.76 18.32 26.81
N PHE A 95 -18.65 18.85 25.58
CA PHE A 95 -19.27 20.11 25.18
C PHE A 95 -20.56 19.94 24.36
N GLY A 96 -20.85 18.72 23.89
CA GLY A 96 -22.09 18.40 23.19
C GLY A 96 -22.21 19.15 21.86
N LEU A 97 -23.35 19.83 21.64
CA LEU A 97 -23.66 20.50 20.37
C LEU A 97 -22.68 21.63 20.03
N ASP A 98 -22.05 22.25 21.03
CA ASP A 98 -21.05 23.30 20.82
C ASP A 98 -19.81 22.79 20.07
N ALA A 99 -19.59 21.47 20.04
CA ALA A 99 -18.52 20.85 19.26
C ALA A 99 -18.91 20.62 17.78
N LEU A 100 -20.15 20.87 17.36
CA LEU A 100 -20.60 20.63 15.97
C LEU A 100 -19.72 21.35 14.91
N PRO A 101 -19.32 22.63 15.07
CA PRO A 101 -18.44 23.28 14.10
C PRO A 101 -17.07 22.62 13.97
N LEU A 102 -16.52 22.13 15.09
CA LEU A 102 -15.28 21.35 15.12
C LEU A 102 -15.47 20.05 14.34
N VAL A 103 -16.55 19.32 14.59
CA VAL A 103 -16.86 18.04 13.94
C VAL A 103 -17.04 18.20 12.44
N LEU A 104 -17.84 19.17 11.99
CA LEU A 104 -18.07 19.40 10.55
C LEU A 104 -16.78 19.77 9.81
N ARG A 105 -15.92 20.58 10.43
CA ARG A 105 -14.62 20.97 9.86
C ARG A 105 -13.67 19.77 9.79
N ASP A 106 -13.55 19.04 10.89
CA ASP A 106 -12.51 18.02 11.07
C ASP A 106 -12.89 16.74 10.30
N ALA A 107 -14.13 16.27 10.42
CA ALA A 107 -14.65 15.16 9.64
C ALA A 107 -14.77 15.49 8.14
N GLY A 108 -15.02 16.76 7.78
CA GLY A 108 -14.99 17.21 6.39
C GLY A 108 -13.57 17.25 5.79
N GLY A 109 -12.55 17.46 6.62
CA GLY A 109 -11.14 17.48 6.21
C GLY A 109 -10.50 16.10 6.09
N ASP A 110 -10.83 15.16 6.99
CA ASP A 110 -10.35 13.78 6.99
C ASP A 110 -11.50 12.79 7.29
N ALA A 111 -12.33 12.56 6.28
CA ALA A 111 -13.55 11.76 6.43
C ALA A 111 -13.27 10.29 6.78
N ASP A 112 -12.13 9.73 6.36
CA ASP A 112 -11.83 8.31 6.64
C ASP A 112 -11.49 8.13 8.13
N ARG A 113 -10.63 8.98 8.69
CA ARG A 113 -10.20 8.86 10.08
C ARG A 113 -11.15 9.52 11.07
N LEU A 114 -11.67 10.70 10.76
CA LEU A 114 -12.47 11.53 11.67
C LEU A 114 -13.97 11.46 11.40
N GLY A 115 -14.40 10.76 10.34
CA GLY A 115 -15.80 10.68 9.95
C GLY A 115 -16.73 10.08 11.01
N LEU A 116 -16.24 9.24 11.92
CA LEU A 116 -17.04 8.71 13.02
C LEU A 116 -17.59 9.79 13.96
N LEU A 117 -16.95 10.97 14.01
CA LEU A 117 -17.35 12.06 14.89
C LEU A 117 -18.76 12.57 14.59
N VAL A 118 -19.25 12.33 13.36
CA VAL A 118 -20.58 12.77 12.93
C VAL A 118 -21.71 11.86 13.43
N LEU A 119 -21.41 10.63 13.89
CA LEU A 119 -22.40 9.61 14.25
C LEU A 119 -23.45 10.09 15.27
N PRO A 120 -23.08 10.84 16.34
CA PRO A 120 -24.07 11.31 17.31
C PRO A 120 -24.89 12.52 16.84
N PHE A 121 -24.53 13.18 15.73
CA PHE A 121 -25.16 14.43 15.29
C PHE A 121 -26.26 14.16 14.25
N ARG A 122 -27.52 14.36 14.66
CA ARG A 122 -28.70 14.21 13.82
C ARG A 122 -29.13 15.58 13.29
N GLY A 123 -28.84 15.88 12.02
CA GLY A 123 -29.16 17.18 11.42
C GLY A 123 -28.86 17.27 9.92
N ALA A 124 -29.42 18.31 9.28
CA ALA A 124 -29.34 18.50 7.83
C ALA A 124 -27.93 18.81 7.31
N GLU A 125 -27.13 19.55 8.09
CA GLU A 125 -25.73 19.88 7.75
C GLU A 125 -24.87 18.61 7.66
N VAL A 126 -25.07 17.67 8.58
CA VAL A 126 -24.39 16.38 8.58
C VAL A 126 -24.86 15.51 7.43
N ALA A 127 -26.18 15.43 7.18
CA ALA A 127 -26.74 14.69 6.04
C ALA A 127 -26.11 15.13 4.71
N THR A 128 -25.94 16.45 4.53
CA THR A 128 -25.33 17.03 3.33
C THR A 128 -23.84 16.68 3.22
N LEU A 129 -23.11 16.74 4.35
CA LEU A 129 -21.69 16.39 4.40
C LEU A 129 -21.45 14.93 4.01
N ILE A 130 -22.20 14.01 4.60
CA ILE A 130 -21.95 12.56 4.45
C ILE A 130 -22.49 11.97 3.14
N ALA A 131 -23.45 12.62 2.47
CA ALA A 131 -24.03 12.09 1.23
C ALA A 131 -22.94 11.85 0.17
N GLY A 132 -21.90 12.68 0.17
CA GLY A 132 -20.75 12.53 -0.72
C GLY A 132 -19.83 11.35 -0.40
N TRP A 133 -19.86 10.84 0.83
CA TRP A 133 -18.91 9.84 1.32
C TRP A 133 -19.22 8.42 0.86
N LEU A 134 -20.43 8.13 0.38
CA LEU A 134 -20.79 6.79 -0.14
C LEU A 134 -19.95 6.34 -1.35
N ARG A 135 -19.29 7.27 -2.04
CA ARG A 135 -18.42 7.01 -3.19
C ARG A 135 -16.94 6.87 -2.81
N HIS A 136 -16.59 7.05 -1.53
CA HIS A 136 -15.23 6.88 -1.03
C HIS A 136 -14.88 5.40 -0.89
N LEU A 137 -13.58 5.09 -0.90
CA LEU A 137 -13.08 3.73 -0.74
C LEU A 137 -12.79 3.37 0.71
N GLY A 138 -12.36 4.32 1.54
CA GLY A 138 -12.08 4.10 2.96
C GLY A 138 -13.30 4.17 3.86
N SER A 139 -13.03 4.31 5.17
CA SER A 139 -14.06 4.32 6.20
C SER A 139 -15.00 5.50 6.12
N ALA A 140 -14.73 6.56 5.36
CA ALA A 140 -15.73 7.59 5.06
C ALA A 140 -17.03 6.96 4.56
N ARG A 141 -16.94 5.94 3.70
CA ARG A 141 -18.10 5.20 3.21
C ARG A 141 -18.79 4.38 4.31
N LEU A 142 -18.02 3.75 5.20
CA LEU A 142 -18.55 3.05 6.36
C LEU A 142 -19.32 4.02 7.27
N TRP A 143 -18.74 5.16 7.61
CA TRP A 143 -19.37 6.19 8.45
C TRP A 143 -20.63 6.75 7.81
N ALA A 144 -20.62 6.98 6.49
CA ALA A 144 -21.81 7.40 5.76
C ALA A 144 -22.94 6.40 5.89
N ARG A 145 -22.65 5.10 5.72
CA ARG A 145 -23.66 4.03 5.84
C ARG A 145 -24.23 3.94 7.24
N LEU A 146 -23.37 3.93 8.26
CA LEU A 146 -23.78 3.86 9.66
C LEU A 146 -24.64 5.07 10.04
N TRP A 147 -24.23 6.28 9.63
CA TRP A 147 -25.01 7.49 9.89
C TRP A 147 -26.35 7.48 9.15
N LEU A 148 -26.37 7.11 7.86
CA LEU A 148 -27.61 7.03 7.07
C LEU A 148 -28.58 6.02 7.68
N GLN A 149 -28.11 4.86 8.12
CA GLN A 149 -28.94 3.86 8.81
C GLN A 149 -29.48 4.38 10.14
N ARG A 150 -28.63 5.03 10.95
CA ARG A 150 -28.98 5.56 12.27
C ARG A 150 -29.96 6.75 12.21
N HIS A 151 -29.84 7.60 11.19
CA HIS A 151 -30.58 8.87 11.05
C HIS A 151 -31.39 8.93 9.74
N ALA A 152 -31.92 7.79 9.29
CA ALA A 152 -32.58 7.63 8.00
C ALA A 152 -33.71 8.65 7.78
N ASP A 153 -34.48 8.98 8.81
CA ASP A 153 -35.62 9.88 8.71
C ASP A 153 -35.22 11.32 8.38
N VAL A 154 -34.14 11.83 8.99
CA VAL A 154 -33.58 13.15 8.73
C VAL A 154 -32.85 13.16 7.39
N ALA A 155 -32.15 12.09 7.05
CA ALA A 155 -31.48 11.92 5.76
C ALA A 155 -32.47 12.02 4.60
N MET A 156 -33.56 11.23 4.62
CA MET A 156 -34.60 11.25 3.58
C MET A 156 -35.18 12.65 3.42
N ARG A 157 -35.63 13.29 4.52
CA ARG A 157 -36.26 14.62 4.46
C ARG A 157 -35.32 15.71 3.94
N THR A 158 -34.02 15.62 4.24
CA THR A 158 -33.02 16.62 3.83
C THR A 158 -32.56 16.41 2.39
N LEU A 159 -32.34 15.16 1.98
CA LEU A 159 -31.70 14.84 0.70
C LEU A 159 -32.70 14.76 -0.46
N THR A 160 -33.98 14.46 -0.23
CA THR A 160 -35.00 14.42 -1.30
C THR A 160 -35.08 15.72 -2.11
N PRO A 161 -35.21 16.92 -1.49
CA PRO A 161 -35.22 18.17 -2.27
C PRO A 161 -33.91 18.44 -3.03
N VAL A 162 -32.77 17.92 -2.54
CA VAL A 162 -31.46 18.05 -3.20
C VAL A 162 -31.39 17.14 -4.43
N ALA A 163 -31.93 15.92 -4.33
CA ALA A 163 -32.03 14.97 -5.44
C ALA A 163 -33.01 15.44 -6.54
N GLU A 164 -34.07 16.15 -6.18
CA GLU A 164 -35.02 16.78 -7.13
C GLU A 164 -34.49 18.09 -7.72
N GLY A 165 -33.33 18.56 -7.26
CA GLY A 165 -32.72 19.82 -7.64
C GLY A 165 -32.03 19.83 -9.00
N ARG A 166 -31.07 20.75 -9.17
CA ARG A 166 -30.35 20.91 -10.44
C ARG A 166 -29.35 19.77 -10.68
N PRO A 167 -29.19 19.32 -11.94
CA PRO A 167 -28.13 18.40 -12.34
C PRO A 167 -26.74 18.82 -11.85
N GLY A 168 -26.09 17.94 -11.12
CA GLY A 168 -24.75 18.19 -10.59
C GLY A 168 -24.32 17.16 -9.53
N ARG A 169 -23.13 17.39 -8.96
CA ARG A 169 -22.53 16.50 -7.97
C ARG A 169 -23.39 16.32 -6.72
N ALA A 170 -23.97 17.42 -6.20
CA ALA A 170 -24.82 17.37 -5.01
C ALA A 170 -26.09 16.53 -5.23
N GLN A 171 -26.72 16.66 -6.40
CA GLN A 171 -27.87 15.84 -6.79
C GLN A 171 -27.48 14.35 -6.81
N GLN A 172 -26.38 14.02 -7.50
CA GLN A 172 -25.91 12.65 -7.62
C GLN A 172 -25.58 12.02 -6.25
N GLN A 173 -24.94 12.78 -5.36
CA GLN A 173 -24.62 12.32 -4.00
C GLN A 173 -25.89 12.10 -3.16
N ALA A 174 -26.88 12.99 -3.28
CA ALA A 174 -28.18 12.82 -2.63
C ALA A 174 -28.91 11.57 -3.16
N GLU A 175 -28.95 11.36 -4.48
CA GLU A 175 -29.52 10.16 -5.08
C GLU A 175 -28.81 8.87 -4.64
N ASP A 176 -27.48 8.86 -4.59
CA ASP A 176 -26.68 7.73 -4.10
C ASP A 176 -27.07 7.38 -2.65
N ALA A 177 -27.25 8.38 -1.79
CA ALA A 177 -27.66 8.20 -0.39
C ALA A 177 -29.11 7.72 -0.22
N LEU A 178 -30.05 8.27 -1.00
CA LEU A 178 -31.45 7.84 -0.98
C LEU A 178 -31.58 6.39 -1.48
N ARG A 179 -30.87 6.01 -2.56
CA ARG A 179 -30.82 4.62 -3.05
C ARG A 179 -30.31 3.65 -1.99
N PHE A 180 -29.29 4.05 -1.23
CA PHE A 180 -28.77 3.24 -0.13
C PHE A 180 -29.84 3.00 0.96
N LEU A 181 -30.60 4.04 1.34
CA LEU A 181 -31.68 3.94 2.33
C LEU A 181 -32.86 3.09 1.83
N GLU A 182 -33.23 3.22 0.55
CA GLU A 182 -34.27 2.40 -0.09
C GLU A 182 -33.88 0.92 -0.10
N ALA A 183 -32.65 0.61 -0.52
CA ALA A 183 -32.12 -0.75 -0.53
C ALA A 183 -32.06 -1.36 0.88
N ALA A 184 -31.72 -0.56 1.90
CA ALA A 184 -31.66 -1.00 3.29
C ALA A 184 -33.05 -1.20 3.95
N SER A 185 -34.08 -0.51 3.46
CA SER A 185 -35.45 -0.55 4.00
C SER A 185 -36.38 -1.53 3.28
N GLY A 186 -36.00 -2.02 2.09
CA GLY A 186 -36.79 -2.98 1.31
C GLY A 186 -38.02 -2.40 0.61
N VAL A 187 -38.14 -1.07 0.52
CA VAL A 187 -39.26 -0.36 -0.14
C VAL A 187 -38.88 -0.05 -1.60
N PRO A 188 -39.72 -0.40 -2.60
CA PRO A 188 -39.45 -0.11 -4.01
C PRO A 188 -39.40 1.40 -4.31
N SER A 189 -38.47 1.79 -5.17
CA SER A 189 -38.14 3.18 -5.51
C SER A 189 -39.32 4.03 -6.01
N LEU A 190 -39.42 5.27 -5.54
CA LEU A 190 -40.26 6.34 -6.12
C LEU A 190 -39.51 7.20 -7.16
N PHE A 191 -38.19 6.99 -7.31
CA PHE A 191 -37.32 7.77 -8.18
C PHE A 191 -36.83 6.92 -9.35
N ALA A 192 -37.50 7.06 -10.50
CA ALA A 192 -36.99 6.54 -11.76
C ALA A 192 -35.77 7.36 -12.22
N VAL A 193 -34.58 7.01 -11.75
CA VAL A 193 -33.33 7.52 -12.32
C VAL A 193 -32.97 6.64 -13.51
N PRO A 194 -32.63 7.22 -14.68
CA PRO A 194 -32.28 6.44 -15.86
C PRO A 194 -31.13 5.49 -15.52
N ALA A 195 -31.35 4.19 -15.75
CA ALA A 195 -30.25 3.28 -15.93
C ALA A 195 -29.40 3.85 -17.06
N TYR A 196 -28.15 4.17 -16.75
CA TYR A 196 -27.12 4.67 -17.67
C TYR A 196 -27.33 6.14 -18.12
N ALA A 197 -26.47 7.04 -17.62
CA ALA A 197 -26.31 8.35 -18.21
C ALA A 197 -25.83 8.18 -19.66
N THR A 198 -26.65 8.60 -20.63
CA THR A 198 -26.23 8.63 -22.04
C THR A 198 -24.98 9.49 -22.18
N ARG A 199 -23.98 8.95 -22.88
CA ARG A 199 -22.71 9.64 -23.09
C ARG A 199 -22.97 10.91 -23.90
N LYS A 200 -22.89 12.07 -23.24
CA LYS A 200 -23.08 13.38 -23.89
C LYS A 200 -21.82 13.74 -24.67
N GLY A 201 -21.87 13.60 -26.00
CA GLY A 201 -20.79 14.04 -26.89
C GLY A 201 -20.71 13.23 -28.17
N ARG A 202 -20.13 13.82 -29.22
CA ARG A 202 -19.77 13.08 -30.44
C ARG A 202 -18.57 12.19 -30.11
N PRO A 203 -18.56 10.91 -30.51
CA PRO A 203 -17.40 10.04 -30.29
C PRO A 203 -16.16 10.62 -30.98
N PRO A 204 -14.95 10.45 -30.41
CA PRO A 204 -13.72 10.96 -31.00
C PRO A 204 -13.51 10.46 -32.44
N ALA A 205 -12.82 11.26 -33.26
CA ALA A 205 -12.61 10.90 -34.67
C ALA A 205 -11.82 9.60 -34.86
N TRP A 206 -10.95 9.26 -33.90
CA TRP A 206 -10.14 8.04 -33.92
C TRP A 206 -10.92 6.77 -33.58
N THR A 207 -12.16 6.87 -33.08
CA THR A 207 -13.00 5.68 -32.83
C THR A 207 -13.74 5.19 -34.07
N ARG A 208 -13.51 5.80 -35.24
CA ARG A 208 -14.22 5.41 -36.46
C ARG A 208 -13.65 4.10 -37.01
N PRO A 209 -14.49 3.14 -37.44
CA PRO A 209 -14.04 1.84 -37.94
C PRO A 209 -12.99 1.92 -39.07
N ASP A 210 -13.04 2.94 -39.93
CA ASP A 210 -12.11 3.15 -41.04
C ASP A 210 -10.69 3.55 -40.62
N ARG A 211 -10.49 3.93 -39.36
CA ARG A 211 -9.19 4.37 -38.82
C ARG A 211 -8.52 3.36 -37.91
N LEU A 212 -9.22 2.27 -37.59
CA LEU A 212 -8.73 1.25 -36.67
C LEU A 212 -8.36 -0.02 -37.47
N PRO A 213 -7.46 -0.87 -36.93
CA PRO A 213 -7.17 -2.16 -37.54
C PRO A 213 -8.42 -2.99 -37.77
N GLU A 214 -8.42 -3.81 -38.82
CA GLU A 214 -9.54 -4.69 -39.14
C GLU A 214 -9.80 -5.66 -37.98
N LEU A 215 -11.04 -5.68 -37.49
CA LEU A 215 -11.51 -6.62 -36.49
C LEU A 215 -12.04 -7.87 -37.19
N GLN A 216 -11.57 -9.06 -36.82
CA GLN A 216 -12.01 -10.31 -37.43
C GLN A 216 -12.97 -11.07 -36.50
N ARG A 217 -13.85 -11.88 -37.09
CA ARG A 217 -14.70 -12.81 -36.33
C ARG A 217 -13.89 -14.01 -35.90
N ALA A 218 -14.26 -14.63 -34.78
CA ALA A 218 -13.64 -15.87 -34.33
C ALA A 218 -13.76 -17.02 -35.37
N GLY A 219 -14.83 -17.01 -36.17
CA GLY A 219 -15.04 -17.95 -37.28
C GLY A 219 -14.38 -17.55 -38.61
N GLY A 220 -13.57 -16.48 -38.63
CA GLY A 220 -12.93 -15.94 -39.82
C GLY A 220 -13.74 -14.85 -40.54
N GLY A 221 -13.01 -13.97 -41.23
CA GLY A 221 -13.56 -12.85 -42.00
C GLY A 221 -13.77 -11.57 -41.18
N ALA A 222 -13.68 -10.42 -41.86
CA ALA A 222 -13.80 -9.10 -41.27
C ALA A 222 -15.20 -8.84 -40.67
N LEU A 223 -15.25 -8.14 -39.53
CA LEU A 223 -16.49 -7.58 -39.02
C LEU A 223 -16.91 -6.36 -39.87
N PRO A 224 -18.19 -6.27 -40.23
CA PRO A 224 -18.77 -5.07 -40.82
C PRO A 224 -18.60 -3.83 -39.94
N HIS A 225 -18.45 -2.65 -40.57
CA HIS A 225 -18.23 -1.39 -39.85
C HIS A 225 -19.33 -1.05 -38.83
N ASP A 226 -20.59 -1.43 -39.08
CA ASP A 226 -21.69 -1.23 -38.13
C ASP A 226 -21.52 -2.10 -36.87
N GLN A 227 -20.98 -3.31 -37.00
CA GLN A 227 -20.67 -4.18 -35.87
C GLN A 227 -19.44 -3.68 -35.11
N VAL A 228 -18.40 -3.22 -35.81
CA VAL A 228 -17.23 -2.56 -35.18
C VAL A 228 -17.67 -1.33 -34.37
N ALA A 229 -18.57 -0.50 -34.92
CA ALA A 229 -19.12 0.65 -34.21
C ALA A 229 -19.85 0.25 -32.92
N ARG A 230 -20.60 -0.86 -32.93
CA ARG A 230 -21.25 -1.42 -31.71
C ARG A 230 -20.26 -1.96 -30.69
N VAL A 231 -19.12 -2.51 -31.14
CA VAL A 231 -18.02 -2.91 -30.25
C VAL A 231 -17.43 -1.68 -29.58
N VAL A 232 -17.10 -0.63 -30.34
CA VAL A 232 -16.62 0.65 -29.79
C VAL A 232 -17.62 1.25 -28.79
N GLU A 233 -18.91 1.26 -29.13
CA GLU A 233 -19.97 1.75 -28.25
C GLU A 233 -20.00 0.96 -26.94
N ALA A 234 -19.94 -0.37 -27.01
CA ALA A 234 -19.90 -1.24 -25.84
C ALA A 234 -18.65 -0.97 -24.97
N LEU A 235 -17.48 -0.82 -25.58
CA LEU A 235 -16.23 -0.50 -24.88
C LEU A 235 -16.27 0.90 -24.24
N GLY A 236 -17.02 1.83 -24.82
CA GLY A 236 -17.26 3.16 -24.27
C GLY A 236 -17.88 3.19 -22.87
N TRP A 237 -18.45 2.06 -22.42
CA TRP A 237 -19.01 1.87 -21.09
C TRP A 237 -18.04 1.25 -20.07
N SER A 238 -16.81 0.94 -20.49
CA SER A 238 -15.77 0.40 -19.60
C SER A 238 -15.48 1.39 -18.48
N ARG A 239 -15.61 0.93 -17.23
CA ARG A 239 -15.45 1.74 -16.02
C ARG A 239 -14.94 0.89 -14.87
N LEU A 240 -14.38 1.52 -13.85
CA LEU A 240 -14.13 0.84 -12.58
C LEU A 240 -15.45 0.42 -11.93
N ALA A 241 -15.44 -0.72 -11.25
CA ALA A 241 -16.53 -1.14 -10.42
C ALA A 241 -16.82 -0.11 -9.32
N GLY A 242 -18.03 -0.18 -8.75
CA GLY A 242 -18.33 0.59 -7.53
C GLY A 242 -17.37 0.22 -6.39
N PRO A 243 -17.28 1.06 -5.35
CA PRO A 243 -16.45 0.74 -4.20
C PRO A 243 -16.90 -0.60 -3.57
N PRO A 244 -15.96 -1.42 -3.07
CA PRO A 244 -16.22 -2.82 -2.69
C PRO A 244 -17.21 -2.94 -1.53
N GLU A 245 -18.01 -4.00 -1.53
CA GLU A 245 -18.99 -4.30 -0.48
C GLU A 245 -18.58 -5.60 0.26
N PRO A 246 -18.50 -5.63 1.61
CA PRO A 246 -18.79 -4.54 2.55
C PRO A 246 -17.76 -3.40 2.51
N ALA A 247 -18.12 -2.22 3.04
CA ALA A 247 -17.22 -1.08 3.10
C ALA A 247 -15.95 -1.40 3.91
N PRO A 248 -14.77 -0.90 3.51
CA PRO A 248 -13.52 -1.12 4.24
C PRO A 248 -13.59 -0.65 5.69
N GLY A 249 -13.03 -1.47 6.60
CA GLY A 249 -13.08 -1.26 8.05
C GLY A 249 -14.20 -2.01 8.78
N SER A 250 -15.04 -2.76 8.08
CA SER A 250 -16.10 -3.59 8.67
C SER A 250 -15.60 -5.02 8.95
N ASP A 251 -15.04 -5.30 10.13
CA ASP A 251 -14.59 -6.66 10.51
C ASP A 251 -15.69 -7.47 11.22
N GLY A 252 -16.93 -7.42 10.70
CA GLY A 252 -18.06 -8.23 11.17
C GLY A 252 -18.65 -7.88 12.56
N ALA A 253 -17.95 -7.10 13.40
CA ALA A 253 -18.46 -6.66 14.70
C ALA A 253 -17.94 -5.27 15.15
N VAL A 254 -16.73 -4.85 14.74
CA VAL A 254 -16.12 -3.59 15.19
C VAL A 254 -15.72 -2.74 13.97
N PRO A 255 -16.21 -1.48 13.88
CA PRO A 255 -15.72 -0.53 12.89
C PRO A 255 -14.27 -0.11 13.18
N VAL A 256 -13.35 -0.43 12.26
CA VAL A 256 -11.97 0.06 12.28
C VAL A 256 -11.80 1.11 11.19
N ALA A 257 -11.16 2.24 11.51
CA ALA A 257 -10.87 3.25 10.50
C ALA A 257 -9.82 2.73 9.52
N VAL A 258 -10.14 2.78 8.23
CA VAL A 258 -9.32 2.35 7.10
C VAL A 258 -9.27 3.51 6.12
N GLU A 259 -8.07 3.99 5.82
CA GLU A 259 -7.90 5.09 4.86
C GLU A 259 -8.17 4.62 3.43
N SER A 260 -8.67 5.53 2.60
CA SER A 260 -8.93 5.25 1.19
C SER A 260 -7.69 4.82 0.41
N SER A 261 -6.48 5.18 0.85
CA SER A 261 -5.23 4.78 0.20
C SER A 261 -4.86 3.31 0.44
N VAL A 262 -5.34 2.70 1.53
CA VAL A 262 -5.09 1.29 1.91
C VAL A 262 -6.32 0.39 1.76
N ALA A 263 -7.50 0.99 1.52
CA ALA A 263 -8.73 0.28 1.23
C ALA A 263 -8.62 -0.65 0.00
N THR A 264 -9.45 -1.69 -0.02
CA THR A 264 -9.66 -2.54 -1.21
C THR A 264 -10.01 -1.65 -2.41
N GLN A 265 -9.25 -1.77 -3.50
CA GLN A 265 -9.39 -0.91 -4.68
C GLN A 265 -10.34 -1.54 -5.71
N PRO A 266 -11.17 -0.75 -6.41
CA PRO A 266 -12.13 -1.29 -7.37
C PRO A 266 -11.42 -1.78 -8.63
N LEU A 267 -11.71 -3.00 -9.06
CA LEU A 267 -11.25 -3.52 -10.35
C LEU A 267 -12.09 -2.95 -11.50
N VAL A 268 -11.67 -3.19 -12.75
CA VAL A 268 -12.49 -2.85 -13.91
C VAL A 268 -13.77 -3.69 -13.87
N GLN A 269 -14.92 -3.04 -13.99
CA GLN A 269 -16.21 -3.72 -14.00
C GLN A 269 -16.25 -4.68 -15.20
N PRO A 270 -16.70 -5.93 -15.04
CA PRO A 270 -16.90 -6.82 -16.18
C PRO A 270 -17.83 -6.17 -17.22
N ALA A 271 -17.50 -6.32 -18.50
CA ALA A 271 -18.37 -5.88 -19.57
C ALA A 271 -19.77 -6.50 -19.42
N GLU A 272 -20.81 -5.71 -19.74
CA GLU A 272 -22.20 -6.17 -19.75
C GLU A 272 -22.37 -7.44 -20.60
N PRO A 273 -23.33 -8.34 -20.30
CA PRO A 273 -23.46 -9.63 -20.98
C PRO A 273 -23.44 -9.52 -22.52
N GLU A 274 -24.21 -8.61 -23.11
CA GLU A 274 -24.23 -8.40 -24.55
C GLU A 274 -22.88 -7.91 -25.11
N ALA A 275 -22.20 -7.01 -24.40
CA ALA A 275 -20.89 -6.51 -24.78
C ALA A 275 -19.86 -7.65 -24.76
N ARG A 276 -19.93 -8.50 -23.73
CA ARG A 276 -19.05 -9.66 -23.55
C ARG A 276 -19.26 -10.70 -24.66
N GLU A 277 -20.51 -10.97 -25.03
CA GLU A 277 -20.83 -11.86 -26.16
C GLU A 277 -20.26 -11.33 -27.48
N ARG A 278 -20.40 -10.01 -27.73
CA ARG A 278 -19.82 -9.38 -28.93
C ARG A 278 -18.30 -9.48 -28.96
N ILE A 279 -17.65 -9.20 -27.83
CA ILE A 279 -16.19 -9.32 -27.67
C ILE A 279 -15.75 -10.76 -27.91
N ALA A 280 -16.43 -11.74 -27.30
CA ALA A 280 -16.12 -13.17 -27.45
C ALA A 280 -16.34 -13.70 -28.89
N GLY A 281 -17.19 -13.03 -29.68
CA GLY A 281 -17.39 -13.36 -31.10
C GLY A 281 -16.26 -12.90 -32.03
N CYS A 282 -15.28 -12.14 -31.53
CA CYS A 282 -14.15 -11.63 -32.30
C CYS A 282 -12.92 -12.54 -32.18
N ASP A 283 -12.06 -12.54 -33.18
CA ASP A 283 -10.76 -13.19 -33.11
C ASP A 283 -9.86 -12.47 -32.08
N PRO A 284 -9.29 -13.19 -31.09
CA PRO A 284 -8.52 -12.56 -30.01
C PRO A 284 -7.33 -11.71 -30.46
N ALA A 285 -6.60 -12.13 -31.52
CA ALA A 285 -5.41 -11.41 -31.97
C ALA A 285 -5.78 -10.10 -32.67
N SER A 286 -6.79 -10.13 -33.54
CA SER A 286 -7.33 -8.92 -34.19
C SER A 286 -7.93 -7.96 -33.16
N LEU A 287 -8.61 -8.50 -32.14
CA LEU A 287 -9.21 -7.73 -31.06
C LEU A 287 -8.15 -7.02 -30.19
N ALA A 288 -7.05 -7.71 -29.85
CA ALA A 288 -5.95 -7.10 -29.11
C ALA A 288 -5.20 -6.04 -29.94
N ALA A 289 -4.99 -6.28 -31.24
CA ALA A 289 -4.41 -5.28 -32.16
C ALA A 289 -5.30 -4.04 -32.27
N PHE A 290 -6.61 -4.23 -32.38
CA PHE A 290 -7.62 -3.17 -32.34
C PHE A 290 -7.57 -2.39 -31.01
N GLY A 291 -7.52 -3.11 -29.87
CA GLY A 291 -7.41 -2.51 -28.55
C GLY A 291 -6.14 -1.66 -28.37
N ARG A 292 -4.98 -2.14 -28.85
CA ARG A 292 -3.73 -1.37 -28.86
C ARG A 292 -3.83 -0.09 -29.70
N ALA A 293 -4.47 -0.15 -30.86
CA ALA A 293 -4.68 1.03 -31.68
C ALA A 293 -5.58 2.07 -30.98
N VAL A 294 -6.68 1.62 -30.35
CA VAL A 294 -7.55 2.48 -29.54
C VAL A 294 -6.77 3.15 -28.40
N LEU A 295 -5.95 2.38 -27.67
CA LEU A 295 -5.12 2.92 -26.60
C LEU A 295 -4.10 3.94 -27.12
N HIS A 296 -3.43 3.63 -28.24
CA HIS A 296 -2.45 4.49 -28.88
C HIS A 296 -3.07 5.82 -29.31
N GLU A 297 -4.16 5.79 -30.07
CA GLU A 297 -4.85 6.99 -30.54
C GLU A 297 -5.35 7.86 -29.38
N TRP A 298 -5.86 7.25 -28.31
CA TRP A 298 -6.24 8.01 -27.12
C TRP A 298 -5.04 8.68 -26.45
N VAL A 299 -3.89 8.02 -26.36
CA VAL A 299 -2.66 8.61 -25.79
C VAL A 299 -2.13 9.75 -26.65
N GLU A 300 -2.12 9.59 -27.98
CA GLU A 300 -1.71 10.62 -28.94
C GLU A 300 -2.63 11.84 -28.91
N ASP A 301 -3.94 11.65 -28.66
CA ASP A 301 -4.92 12.72 -28.44
C ASP A 301 -4.77 13.41 -27.06
N GLY A 302 -3.67 13.15 -26.34
CA GLY A 302 -3.38 13.71 -25.02
C GLY A 302 -4.06 12.98 -23.85
N ALA A 303 -4.75 11.87 -24.15
CA ALA A 303 -5.50 11.05 -23.22
C ALA A 303 -6.56 11.83 -22.42
N PRO A 304 -7.55 12.43 -23.12
CA PRO A 304 -8.59 13.23 -22.48
C PRO A 304 -9.37 12.41 -21.44
N PRO A 305 -9.65 12.95 -20.23
CA PRO A 305 -10.34 12.20 -19.16
C PRO A 305 -11.73 11.68 -19.54
N ALA A 306 -12.45 12.41 -20.41
CA ALA A 306 -13.76 12.00 -20.92
C ALA A 306 -13.72 10.67 -21.70
N GLU A 307 -12.55 10.30 -22.21
CA GLU A 307 -12.31 9.11 -23.03
C GLU A 307 -11.46 8.05 -22.29
N SER A 308 -11.36 8.14 -20.96
CA SER A 308 -10.61 7.19 -20.11
C SER A 308 -11.04 5.73 -20.24
N TRP A 309 -12.25 5.46 -20.74
CA TRP A 309 -12.70 4.11 -21.10
C TRP A 309 -11.74 3.40 -22.07
N ALA A 310 -10.99 4.11 -22.92
CA ALA A 310 -10.03 3.51 -23.85
C ALA A 310 -8.92 2.73 -23.13
N LEU A 311 -8.52 3.21 -21.95
CA LEU A 311 -7.62 2.51 -21.04
C LEU A 311 -8.32 1.34 -20.35
N LEU A 312 -9.48 1.58 -19.75
CA LEU A 312 -10.21 0.57 -18.96
C LEU A 312 -10.68 -0.62 -19.84
N ALA A 313 -11.05 -0.35 -21.09
CA ALA A 313 -11.44 -1.33 -22.09
C ALA A 313 -10.37 -2.40 -22.33
N GLN A 314 -9.09 -2.07 -22.14
CA GLN A 314 -7.99 -3.03 -22.31
C GLN A 314 -8.10 -4.22 -21.34
N ALA A 315 -8.82 -4.07 -20.22
CA ALA A 315 -9.13 -5.19 -19.33
C ALA A 315 -10.05 -6.25 -19.96
N HIS A 316 -10.73 -5.92 -21.05
CA HIS A 316 -11.65 -6.81 -21.76
C HIS A 316 -11.10 -7.30 -23.10
N ILE A 317 -10.25 -6.51 -23.75
CA ILE A 317 -9.82 -6.74 -25.15
C ILE A 317 -8.30 -6.84 -25.34
N GLY A 318 -7.51 -6.46 -24.34
CA GLY A 318 -6.05 -6.48 -24.41
C GLY A 318 -5.47 -7.88 -24.19
N ASP A 319 -4.33 -8.16 -24.81
CA ASP A 319 -3.51 -9.34 -24.56
C ASP A 319 -2.25 -8.98 -23.75
N ASP A 320 -1.36 -9.96 -23.55
CA ASP A 320 -0.09 -9.75 -22.84
C ASP A 320 0.81 -8.70 -23.53
N ALA A 321 0.81 -8.64 -24.87
CA ALA A 321 1.57 -7.63 -25.62
C ALA A 321 1.00 -6.21 -25.40
N THR A 322 -0.33 -6.08 -25.24
CA THR A 322 -0.97 -4.82 -24.82
C THR A 322 -0.51 -4.42 -23.42
N MET A 323 -0.39 -5.37 -22.49
CA MET A 323 0.08 -5.08 -21.13
C MET A 323 1.54 -4.61 -21.11
N ASP A 324 2.39 -5.19 -21.96
CA ASP A 324 3.79 -4.77 -22.13
C ASP A 324 3.92 -3.35 -22.69
N VAL A 325 3.00 -2.93 -23.57
CA VAL A 325 2.92 -1.53 -24.06
C VAL A 325 2.35 -0.59 -23.00
N LEU A 326 1.35 -1.04 -22.23
CA LEU A 326 0.66 -0.23 -21.23
C LEU A 326 1.55 0.06 -20.02
N ALA A 327 2.32 -0.91 -19.53
CA ALA A 327 3.05 -0.78 -18.27
C ALA A 327 4.08 0.36 -18.24
N PRO A 328 4.89 0.62 -19.29
CA PRO A 328 5.74 1.82 -19.36
C PRO A 328 4.96 3.14 -19.26
N LEU A 329 3.78 3.23 -19.89
CA LEU A 329 2.93 4.42 -19.81
C LEU A 329 2.46 4.64 -18.37
N VAL A 330 1.95 3.59 -17.73
CA VAL A 330 1.50 3.60 -16.34
C VAL A 330 2.61 4.07 -15.39
N ARG A 331 3.84 3.59 -15.57
CA ARG A 331 5.01 4.01 -14.79
C ARG A 331 5.36 5.50 -14.96
N SER A 332 5.14 6.06 -16.15
CA SER A 332 5.50 7.46 -16.45
C SER A 332 4.51 8.49 -15.91
N TRP A 333 3.24 8.11 -15.76
CA TRP A 333 2.15 9.05 -15.46
C TRP A 333 2.25 9.77 -14.11
N PRO A 334 2.71 9.15 -13.00
CA PRO A 334 2.91 9.86 -11.74
C PRO A 334 3.88 11.04 -11.87
N ALA A 335 4.99 10.88 -12.60
CA ALA A 335 5.96 11.94 -12.86
C ALA A 335 5.37 13.11 -13.67
N LEU A 336 4.32 12.83 -14.45
CA LEU A 336 3.56 13.81 -15.23
C LEU A 336 2.33 14.35 -14.47
N SER A 337 2.22 14.10 -13.16
CA SER A 337 1.04 14.45 -12.33
C SER A 337 -0.29 13.85 -12.81
N ARG A 338 -0.24 12.73 -13.55
CA ARG A 338 -1.41 12.01 -14.10
C ARG A 338 -1.81 10.82 -13.21
N TYR A 339 -1.91 11.06 -11.90
CA TYR A 339 -2.09 10.01 -10.88
C TYR A 339 -3.33 9.14 -11.09
N ALA A 340 -4.49 9.75 -11.37
CA ALA A 340 -5.73 9.01 -11.59
C ALA A 340 -5.59 7.99 -12.74
N ARG A 341 -4.87 8.36 -13.79
CA ARG A 341 -4.61 7.48 -14.94
C ARG A 341 -3.69 6.31 -14.58
N ALA A 342 -2.68 6.54 -13.75
CA ALA A 342 -1.82 5.48 -13.22
C ALA A 342 -2.62 4.47 -12.41
N ILE A 343 -3.53 4.96 -11.58
CA ILE A 343 -4.43 4.13 -10.76
C ILE A 343 -5.37 3.29 -11.64
N ASP A 344 -5.95 3.88 -12.69
CA ASP A 344 -6.76 3.15 -13.68
C ASP A 344 -5.93 2.08 -14.39
N GLY A 345 -4.67 2.38 -14.72
CA GLY A 345 -3.72 1.42 -15.30
C GLY A 345 -3.41 0.24 -14.38
N PHE A 346 -3.21 0.48 -13.08
CA PHE A 346 -3.06 -0.60 -12.10
C PHE A 346 -4.32 -1.47 -12.02
N ALA A 347 -5.50 -0.85 -12.07
CA ALA A 347 -6.77 -1.56 -12.10
C ALA A 347 -6.88 -2.47 -13.33
N VAL A 348 -6.47 -2.00 -14.51
CA VAL A 348 -6.45 -2.81 -15.75
C VAL A 348 -5.51 -4.00 -15.58
N LEU A 349 -4.25 -3.78 -15.20
CA LEU A 349 -3.27 -4.86 -15.02
C LEU A 349 -3.75 -5.90 -14.00
N ALA A 350 -4.31 -5.43 -12.88
CA ALA A 350 -4.85 -6.31 -11.85
C ALA A 350 -6.09 -7.06 -12.37
N THR A 351 -6.97 -6.42 -13.13
CA THR A 351 -8.18 -7.05 -13.65
C THR A 351 -7.86 -8.14 -14.66
N VAL A 352 -6.97 -7.86 -15.63
CA VAL A 352 -6.47 -8.83 -16.61
C VAL A 352 -5.84 -10.02 -15.89
N GLY A 353 -4.95 -9.74 -14.94
CA GLY A 353 -4.47 -10.74 -14.00
C GLY A 353 -3.72 -11.92 -14.63
N THR A 354 -3.26 -11.80 -15.88
CA THR A 354 -2.34 -12.77 -16.53
C THR A 354 -0.95 -12.67 -15.93
N ASP A 355 -0.11 -13.68 -16.15
CA ASP A 355 1.26 -13.66 -15.63
C ASP A 355 2.07 -12.49 -16.18
N ALA A 356 1.87 -12.08 -17.43
CA ALA A 356 2.51 -10.89 -17.98
C ALA A 356 2.03 -9.61 -17.29
N ALA A 357 0.71 -9.42 -17.12
CA ALA A 357 0.14 -8.26 -16.45
C ALA A 357 0.62 -8.14 -14.99
N LEU A 358 0.65 -9.26 -14.26
CA LEU A 358 1.07 -9.28 -12.86
C LEU A 358 2.59 -9.12 -12.72
N ARG A 359 3.41 -9.63 -13.65
CA ARG A 359 4.84 -9.33 -13.71
C ARG A 359 5.09 -7.82 -13.83
N GLN A 360 4.30 -7.13 -14.65
CA GLN A 360 4.38 -5.68 -14.76
C GLN A 360 4.02 -5.01 -13.44
N LEU A 361 2.95 -5.42 -12.74
CA LEU A 361 2.61 -4.87 -11.42
C LEU A 361 3.69 -5.11 -10.36
N VAL A 362 4.29 -6.30 -10.32
CA VAL A 362 5.43 -6.60 -9.43
C VAL A 362 6.59 -5.67 -9.75
N ALA A 363 6.98 -5.57 -11.03
CA ALA A 363 8.09 -4.70 -11.43
C ALA A 363 7.82 -3.20 -11.13
N ILE A 364 6.56 -2.77 -11.18
CA ILE A 364 6.18 -1.42 -10.77
C ILE A 364 6.39 -1.27 -9.26
N GLU A 365 5.88 -2.18 -8.41
CA GLU A 365 6.06 -2.14 -6.95
C GLU A 365 7.54 -2.11 -6.54
N GLU A 366 8.38 -2.93 -7.18
CA GLU A 366 9.81 -3.05 -6.84
C GLU A 366 10.61 -1.77 -7.11
N ASN A 367 10.15 -0.92 -8.03
CA ASN A 367 10.84 0.30 -8.45
C ASN A 367 10.20 1.59 -7.89
N MET A 368 9.22 1.46 -7.00
CA MET A 368 8.52 2.59 -6.40
C MET A 368 9.34 3.26 -5.30
N SER A 369 9.37 4.60 -5.30
CA SER A 369 9.73 5.41 -4.14
C SER A 369 8.44 5.91 -3.49
N GLY A 370 8.19 5.58 -2.22
CA GLY A 370 6.85 5.61 -1.57
C GLY A 370 5.94 6.83 -1.81
N GLY A 371 4.63 6.66 -1.53
CA GLY A 371 3.58 7.67 -1.68
C GLY A 371 2.22 7.05 -2.03
N ALA A 372 1.14 7.82 -1.94
CA ALA A 372 -0.24 7.32 -2.04
C ALA A 372 -0.57 6.56 -3.35
N THR A 373 0.06 6.90 -4.48
CA THR A 373 -0.12 6.15 -5.74
C THR A 373 0.53 4.77 -5.68
N ASN A 374 1.64 4.65 -4.94
CA ASN A 374 2.40 3.40 -4.80
C ASN A 374 1.74 2.46 -3.80
N GLU A 375 1.16 3.01 -2.73
CA GLU A 375 0.26 2.27 -1.84
C GLU A 375 -0.89 1.63 -2.63
N ARG A 376 -1.51 2.37 -3.56
CA ARG A 376 -2.57 1.80 -4.40
C ARG A 376 -2.08 0.67 -5.32
N ALA A 377 -0.91 0.78 -5.92
CA ALA A 377 -0.35 -0.32 -6.72
C ALA A 377 -0.10 -1.57 -5.86
N THR A 378 0.43 -1.38 -4.64
CA THR A 378 0.63 -2.44 -3.66
C THR A 378 -0.69 -3.12 -3.30
N ASN A 379 -1.77 -2.35 -3.11
CA ASN A 379 -3.11 -2.91 -2.87
C ASN A 379 -3.65 -3.69 -4.07
N TYR A 380 -3.47 -3.20 -5.30
CA TYR A 380 -3.88 -3.94 -6.49
C TYR A 380 -3.12 -5.26 -6.65
N LEU A 381 -1.81 -5.24 -6.41
CA LEU A 381 -0.98 -6.45 -6.44
C LEU A 381 -1.39 -7.44 -5.34
N THR A 382 -1.65 -6.95 -4.12
CA THR A 382 -2.13 -7.76 -2.99
C THR A 382 -3.47 -8.42 -3.30
N GLN A 383 -4.43 -7.67 -3.85
CA GLN A 383 -5.73 -8.21 -4.27
C GLN A 383 -5.60 -9.22 -5.44
N ALA A 384 -4.69 -8.99 -6.38
CA ALA A 384 -4.43 -9.93 -7.46
C ALA A 384 -3.81 -11.23 -6.95
N ALA A 385 -2.85 -11.16 -6.02
CA ALA A 385 -2.27 -12.34 -5.38
C ALA A 385 -3.32 -13.11 -4.57
N ALA A 386 -4.13 -12.41 -3.78
CA ALA A 386 -5.20 -13.02 -2.98
C ALA A 386 -6.25 -13.75 -3.83
N ARG A 387 -6.61 -13.23 -5.02
CA ARG A 387 -7.49 -13.92 -5.98
C ARG A 387 -6.91 -15.24 -6.51
N ARG A 388 -5.59 -15.42 -6.44
CA ARG A 388 -4.92 -16.69 -6.75
C ARG A 388 -4.62 -17.53 -5.50
N GLY A 389 -5.08 -17.11 -4.31
CA GLY A 389 -4.78 -17.77 -3.05
C GLY A 389 -3.32 -17.65 -2.61
N LEU A 390 -2.63 -16.60 -3.05
CA LEU A 390 -1.19 -16.39 -2.81
C LEU A 390 -0.94 -15.08 -2.06
N SER A 391 0.14 -15.01 -1.30
CA SER A 391 0.73 -13.73 -0.89
C SER A 391 1.44 -13.05 -2.07
N VAL A 392 1.74 -11.75 -1.95
CA VAL A 392 2.52 -11.01 -2.96
C VAL A 392 3.89 -11.67 -3.17
N THR A 393 4.54 -12.11 -2.09
CA THR A 393 5.81 -12.84 -2.13
C THR A 393 5.69 -14.15 -2.91
N GLN A 394 4.68 -14.97 -2.61
CA GLN A 394 4.44 -16.23 -3.30
C GLN A 394 4.11 -16.05 -4.78
N LEU A 395 3.40 -14.98 -5.12
CA LEU A 395 3.11 -14.61 -6.50
C LEU A 395 4.40 -14.19 -7.22
N ALA A 396 5.22 -13.35 -6.60
CA ALA A 396 6.47 -12.87 -7.18
C ALA A 396 7.48 -14.02 -7.43
N ASP A 397 7.53 -15.03 -6.56
CA ASP A 397 8.35 -16.24 -6.77
C ASP A 397 7.93 -17.00 -8.03
N ARG A 398 6.62 -17.16 -8.25
CA ARG A 398 6.05 -17.89 -9.40
C ARG A 398 6.16 -17.11 -10.71
N LEU A 399 6.21 -15.78 -10.63
CA LEU A 399 6.30 -14.88 -11.78
C LEU A 399 7.73 -14.52 -12.17
N ALA A 400 8.75 -14.97 -11.41
CA ALA A 400 10.14 -14.70 -11.72
C ALA A 400 10.52 -15.19 -13.12
N ALA A 401 11.30 -14.40 -13.85
CA ALA A 401 11.72 -14.75 -15.20
C ALA A 401 12.75 -15.89 -15.17
N THR A 402 12.54 -16.92 -15.99
CA THR A 402 13.51 -18.03 -16.12
C THR A 402 14.51 -17.80 -17.26
N HIS A 403 14.22 -16.88 -18.18
CA HIS A 403 14.95 -16.69 -19.44
C HIS A 403 15.10 -17.96 -20.29
N GLY A 404 14.17 -18.91 -20.14
CA GLY A 404 14.21 -20.22 -20.81
C GLY A 404 15.25 -21.19 -20.25
N LEU A 405 15.96 -20.84 -19.18
CA LEU A 405 17.00 -21.69 -18.56
C LEU A 405 16.43 -22.98 -17.95
N ASP A 406 15.14 -23.00 -17.65
CA ASP A 406 14.38 -24.14 -17.13
C ASP A 406 14.07 -25.19 -18.20
N THR A 407 13.91 -24.77 -19.45
CA THR A 407 13.64 -25.66 -20.60
C THR A 407 14.86 -25.91 -21.48
N GLY A 408 15.94 -25.15 -21.24
CA GLY A 408 17.18 -25.20 -21.99
C GLY A 408 17.22 -24.14 -23.09
N VAL A 409 18.35 -23.45 -23.21
CA VAL A 409 18.57 -22.44 -24.24
C VAL A 409 19.62 -22.94 -25.22
N THR A 410 19.25 -22.99 -26.50
CA THR A 410 20.16 -23.37 -27.59
C THR A 410 20.49 -22.14 -28.42
N LEU A 411 21.79 -21.90 -28.59
CA LEU A 411 22.35 -20.88 -29.44
C LEU A 411 22.65 -21.47 -30.81
N ASP A 412 21.76 -21.26 -31.77
CA ASP A 412 21.89 -21.80 -33.12
C ASP A 412 22.56 -20.78 -34.07
N TYR A 413 23.68 -21.16 -34.68
CA TYR A 413 24.36 -20.36 -35.72
C TYR A 413 24.00 -20.85 -37.14
N GLY A 414 23.22 -21.94 -37.26
CA GLY A 414 22.90 -22.66 -38.48
C GLY A 414 23.64 -24.00 -38.57
N PRO A 415 24.88 -24.05 -39.08
CA PRO A 415 25.63 -25.31 -39.23
C PRO A 415 26.17 -25.85 -37.90
N ARG A 416 26.07 -25.08 -36.81
CA ARG A 416 26.49 -25.48 -35.46
C ARG A 416 25.58 -24.80 -34.45
N ALA A 417 25.29 -25.52 -33.37
CA ALA A 417 24.53 -25.00 -32.25
C ALA A 417 25.28 -25.27 -30.95
N PHE A 418 25.03 -24.45 -29.94
CA PHE A 418 25.65 -24.58 -28.64
C PHE A 418 24.61 -24.50 -27.52
N THR A 419 24.75 -25.33 -26.49
CA THR A 419 23.86 -25.32 -25.33
C THR A 419 24.33 -24.30 -24.31
N VAL A 420 23.43 -23.43 -23.86
CA VAL A 420 23.70 -22.45 -22.81
C VAL A 420 23.44 -23.10 -21.45
N VAL A 421 24.37 -22.91 -20.51
CA VAL A 421 24.29 -23.42 -19.14
C VAL A 421 24.70 -22.33 -18.15
N THR A 422 24.31 -22.43 -16.89
CA THR A 422 24.76 -21.56 -15.80
C THR A 422 25.67 -22.32 -14.84
N ASP A 423 26.66 -21.65 -14.27
CA ASP A 423 27.35 -22.17 -13.09
C ASP A 423 26.60 -21.84 -11.79
N ASP A 424 27.10 -22.31 -10.65
CA ASP A 424 26.48 -22.17 -9.32
C ASP A 424 26.33 -20.71 -8.86
N HIS A 425 27.10 -19.81 -9.48
CA HIS A 425 27.02 -18.37 -9.24
C HIS A 425 26.16 -17.64 -10.28
N LEU A 426 25.41 -18.38 -11.11
CA LEU A 426 24.53 -17.86 -12.16
C LEU A 426 25.27 -17.08 -13.25
N ASN A 427 26.54 -17.43 -13.52
CA ASN A 427 27.22 -16.93 -14.71
C ASN A 427 26.88 -17.79 -15.92
N LEU A 428 26.40 -17.12 -16.97
CA LEU A 428 26.09 -17.75 -18.25
C LEU A 428 27.35 -18.28 -18.95
N ARG A 429 27.34 -19.56 -19.30
CA ARG A 429 28.37 -20.31 -20.06
C ARG A 429 27.73 -21.04 -21.25
N VAL A 430 28.56 -21.54 -22.13
CA VAL A 430 28.16 -22.29 -23.33
C VAL A 430 28.95 -23.58 -23.39
N VAL A 431 28.30 -24.71 -23.67
CA VAL A 431 28.97 -25.98 -23.92
C VAL A 431 29.47 -25.98 -25.37
N ASP A 432 30.79 -26.09 -25.54
CA ASP A 432 31.41 -26.19 -26.87
C ASP A 432 31.10 -27.54 -27.56
N LEU A 433 31.45 -27.66 -28.85
CA LEU A 433 31.24 -28.92 -29.60
C LEU A 433 32.04 -30.11 -29.05
N ALA A 434 33.01 -29.87 -28.16
CA ALA A 434 33.79 -30.90 -27.47
C ALA A 434 33.22 -31.21 -26.07
N GLY A 435 32.06 -30.66 -25.71
CA GLY A 435 31.38 -30.89 -24.43
C GLY A 435 31.94 -30.05 -23.27
N ARG A 436 32.82 -29.07 -23.52
CA ARG A 436 33.44 -28.26 -22.46
C ARG A 436 32.73 -26.93 -22.25
N PRO A 437 32.45 -26.53 -21.00
CA PRO A 437 31.84 -25.24 -20.71
C PRO A 437 32.84 -24.10 -20.90
N VAL A 438 32.54 -23.18 -21.82
CA VAL A 438 33.30 -21.96 -22.10
C VAL A 438 32.49 -20.71 -21.76
N ALA A 439 33.18 -19.63 -21.37
CA ALA A 439 32.52 -18.40 -20.88
C ALA A 439 31.75 -17.62 -21.95
N ARG A 440 32.03 -17.86 -23.23
CA ARG A 440 31.38 -17.26 -24.39
C ARG A 440 31.36 -18.25 -25.54
N PRO A 441 30.32 -18.25 -26.39
CA PRO A 441 30.34 -19.01 -27.62
C PRO A 441 31.45 -18.47 -28.54
N PRO A 442 31.98 -19.29 -29.47
CA PRO A 442 32.86 -18.84 -30.52
C PRO A 442 32.24 -17.67 -31.30
N LYS A 443 33.08 -16.75 -31.79
CA LYS A 443 32.59 -15.69 -32.69
C LYS A 443 31.97 -16.32 -33.94
N PRO A 444 30.89 -15.74 -34.49
CA PRO A 444 30.35 -16.16 -35.78
C PRO A 444 31.41 -16.09 -36.88
N GLY A 445 31.47 -17.13 -37.71
CA GLY A 445 32.33 -17.22 -38.88
C GLY A 445 31.53 -17.08 -40.18
N VAL A 446 32.24 -17.04 -41.31
CA VAL A 446 31.65 -16.78 -42.65
C VAL A 446 30.62 -17.84 -43.08
N LYS A 447 30.67 -19.05 -42.50
CA LYS A 447 29.75 -20.16 -42.82
C LYS A 447 28.49 -20.19 -41.95
N ASP A 448 28.43 -19.37 -40.90
CA ASP A 448 27.28 -19.31 -40.01
C ASP A 448 26.15 -18.50 -40.67
N THR A 449 24.94 -19.05 -40.69
CA THR A 449 23.77 -18.46 -41.35
C THR A 449 22.97 -17.54 -40.44
N ASP A 450 23.18 -17.64 -39.12
CA ASP A 450 22.56 -16.80 -38.10
C ASP A 450 23.63 -16.17 -37.18
N PRO A 451 24.35 -15.14 -37.65
CA PRO A 451 25.37 -14.47 -36.84
C PRO A 451 24.77 -13.67 -35.66
N ASP A 452 23.48 -13.30 -35.71
CA ASP A 452 22.78 -12.52 -34.68
C ASP A 452 22.55 -13.33 -33.39
N ALA A 453 22.64 -14.66 -33.47
CA ALA A 453 22.71 -15.54 -32.31
C ALA A 453 23.72 -15.05 -31.26
N TYR A 454 24.94 -14.66 -31.69
CA TYR A 454 25.95 -14.15 -30.77
C TYR A 454 25.47 -12.91 -29.98
N GLN A 455 24.73 -12.00 -30.62
CA GLN A 455 24.16 -10.83 -29.95
C GLN A 455 23.04 -11.21 -28.98
N ARG A 456 22.18 -12.17 -29.37
CA ARG A 456 21.16 -12.74 -28.45
C ARG A 456 21.79 -13.36 -27.21
N PHE A 457 22.94 -14.03 -27.32
CA PHE A 457 23.68 -14.53 -26.15
C PHE A 457 24.19 -13.39 -25.25
N LEU A 458 24.75 -12.33 -25.84
CA LEU A 458 25.21 -11.17 -25.05
C LEU A 458 24.05 -10.47 -24.33
N GLN A 459 22.90 -10.35 -24.99
CA GLN A 459 21.69 -9.78 -24.42
C GLN A 459 21.15 -10.67 -23.28
N LEU A 460 21.04 -11.98 -23.50
CA LEU A 460 20.66 -12.96 -22.46
C LEU A 460 21.59 -12.88 -21.24
N LYS A 461 22.90 -12.76 -21.46
CA LYS A 461 23.88 -12.59 -20.37
C LYS A 461 23.65 -11.31 -19.57
N LYS A 462 23.27 -10.21 -20.23
CA LYS A 462 22.95 -8.93 -19.59
C LYS A 462 21.64 -9.03 -18.80
N ASP A 463 20.61 -9.63 -19.39
CA ASP A 463 19.28 -9.76 -18.79
C ASP A 463 19.31 -10.70 -17.58
N LEU A 464 20.05 -11.82 -17.67
CA LEU A 464 20.26 -12.70 -16.52
C LEU A 464 20.91 -11.95 -15.35
N ARG A 465 21.95 -11.15 -15.59
CA ARG A 465 22.60 -10.35 -14.54
C ARG A 465 21.64 -9.34 -13.91
N ALA A 466 20.83 -8.67 -14.71
CA ALA A 466 19.83 -7.73 -14.21
C ALA A 466 18.78 -8.45 -13.37
N THR A 467 18.29 -9.61 -13.81
CA THR A 467 17.34 -10.43 -13.04
C THR A 467 17.97 -10.93 -11.74
N VAL A 468 19.19 -11.46 -11.75
CA VAL A 468 19.88 -11.90 -10.53
C VAL A 468 20.00 -10.75 -9.54
N ALA A 469 20.45 -9.57 -9.97
CA ALA A 469 20.54 -8.40 -9.11
C ALA A 469 19.17 -7.99 -8.53
N ALA A 470 18.13 -7.95 -9.36
CA ALA A 470 16.77 -7.62 -8.93
C ALA A 470 16.24 -8.64 -7.89
N GLN A 471 16.44 -9.94 -8.13
CA GLN A 471 16.00 -11.00 -7.22
C GLN A 471 16.82 -10.99 -5.91
N SER A 472 18.12 -10.72 -5.95
CA SER A 472 18.93 -10.52 -4.75
C SER A 472 18.40 -9.36 -3.90
N THR A 473 18.15 -8.21 -4.51
CA THR A 473 17.58 -7.04 -3.82
C THR A 473 16.18 -7.32 -3.28
N ARG A 474 15.36 -8.11 -4.01
CA ARG A 474 14.04 -8.53 -3.55
C ARG A 474 14.13 -9.46 -2.35
N LEU A 475 15.01 -10.46 -2.36
CA LEU A 475 15.23 -11.37 -1.25
C LEU A 475 15.78 -10.62 -0.01
N GLN A 476 16.65 -9.62 -0.21
CA GLN A 476 17.07 -8.75 0.87
C GLN A 476 15.89 -7.95 1.44
N ARG A 477 14.99 -7.43 0.59
CA ARG A 477 13.74 -6.79 1.04
C ARG A 477 12.82 -7.76 1.77
N ASP A 478 12.72 -9.01 1.33
CA ASP A 478 11.94 -10.05 2.00
C ASP A 478 12.50 -10.36 3.41
N LEU A 479 13.83 -10.39 3.55
CA LEU A 479 14.51 -10.51 4.84
C LEU A 479 14.12 -9.35 5.77
N LEU A 480 14.27 -8.10 5.30
CA LEU A 480 14.02 -6.90 6.11
C LEU A 480 12.54 -6.69 6.43
N ALA A 481 11.65 -6.99 5.49
CA ALA A 481 10.21 -6.90 5.67
C ALA A 481 9.60 -8.13 6.35
N ARG A 482 10.43 -9.12 6.76
CA ARG A 482 10.01 -10.39 7.37
C ARG A 482 8.89 -11.08 6.59
N ARG A 483 9.10 -11.26 5.29
CA ARG A 483 8.13 -11.90 4.40
C ARG A 483 8.28 -13.42 4.47
N PHE A 484 7.22 -14.08 4.95
CA PHE A 484 7.15 -15.54 5.10
C PHE A 484 6.36 -16.21 3.98
N ARG A 485 6.62 -17.50 3.78
CA ARG A 485 5.88 -18.39 2.89
C ARG A 485 5.71 -19.76 3.54
N PRO A 486 4.71 -20.57 3.15
CA PRO A 486 4.63 -21.96 3.58
C PRO A 486 5.88 -22.73 3.13
N ALA A 487 6.46 -23.56 3.98
CA ALA A 487 7.70 -24.27 3.66
C ALA A 487 7.59 -25.14 2.39
N ARG A 488 6.39 -25.68 2.09
CA ARG A 488 6.13 -26.44 0.84
C ARG A 488 6.43 -25.68 -0.45
N ASP A 489 6.36 -24.34 -0.43
CA ASP A 489 6.61 -23.53 -1.62
C ASP A 489 8.09 -23.57 -2.02
N LEU A 490 8.98 -23.82 -1.08
CA LEU A 490 10.41 -23.88 -1.36
C LEU A 490 10.76 -25.02 -2.34
N PRO A 491 10.45 -26.31 -2.07
CA PRO A 491 10.70 -27.38 -3.03
C PRO A 491 9.76 -27.36 -4.24
N ALA A 492 8.54 -26.83 -4.12
CA ALA A 492 7.56 -26.84 -5.21
C ALA A 492 7.77 -25.71 -6.25
N VAL A 493 8.35 -24.58 -5.84
CA VAL A 493 8.44 -23.36 -6.67
C VAL A 493 9.85 -22.80 -6.71
N VAL A 494 10.47 -22.57 -5.55
CA VAL A 494 11.72 -21.81 -5.47
C VAL A 494 12.93 -22.64 -5.93
N LEU A 495 13.09 -23.87 -5.43
CA LEU A 495 14.24 -24.73 -5.73
C LEU A 495 14.29 -25.23 -7.19
N PRO A 496 13.17 -25.59 -7.84
CA PRO A 496 13.17 -25.96 -9.25
C PRO A 496 13.47 -24.80 -10.19
N HIS A 497 13.29 -23.55 -9.75
CA HIS A 497 13.49 -22.38 -10.59
C HIS A 497 14.99 -22.16 -10.88
N PRO A 498 15.41 -21.95 -12.15
CA PRO A 498 16.83 -21.93 -12.53
C PRO A 498 17.65 -20.78 -11.92
N ILE A 499 16.99 -19.66 -11.59
CA ILE A 499 17.62 -18.49 -10.93
C ILE A 499 17.38 -18.47 -9.41
N LEU A 500 16.13 -18.58 -8.96
CA LEU A 500 15.79 -18.53 -7.53
C LEU A 500 16.35 -19.71 -6.74
N GLY A 501 16.41 -20.91 -7.31
CA GLY A 501 16.94 -22.10 -6.62
C GLY A 501 18.40 -21.93 -6.20
N PRO A 502 19.32 -21.56 -7.11
CA PRO A 502 20.71 -21.26 -6.75
C PRO A 502 20.87 -20.05 -5.82
N LEU A 503 19.97 -19.06 -5.85
CA LEU A 503 19.98 -17.96 -4.88
C LEU A 503 19.55 -18.44 -3.49
N ALA A 504 18.48 -19.23 -3.41
CA ALA A 504 17.92 -19.74 -2.16
C ALA A 504 18.92 -20.63 -1.42
N ARG A 505 19.66 -21.51 -2.13
CA ARG A 505 20.70 -22.37 -1.54
C ARG A 505 21.84 -21.59 -0.87
N ARG A 506 22.06 -20.34 -1.28
CA ARG A 506 23.13 -19.47 -0.77
C ARG A 506 22.67 -18.55 0.36
N LEU A 507 21.49 -18.82 0.92
CA LEU A 507 20.89 -18.05 2.00
C LEU A 507 20.52 -18.97 3.16
N LEU A 508 20.56 -18.41 4.37
CA LEU A 508 20.08 -19.07 5.57
C LEU A 508 18.57 -18.86 5.72
N TRP A 509 17.83 -19.96 5.88
CA TRP A 509 16.38 -19.97 6.05
C TRP A 509 16.00 -20.29 7.48
N GLY A 510 14.83 -19.86 7.90
CA GLY A 510 14.34 -20.01 9.26
C GLY A 510 12.92 -20.55 9.25
N GLU A 511 12.69 -21.51 10.14
CA GLU A 511 11.35 -21.94 10.51
C GLU A 511 10.85 -21.04 11.64
N TYR A 512 9.65 -20.48 11.49
CA TYR A 512 9.07 -19.52 12.41
C TYR A 512 7.73 -20.01 12.98
N ASP A 513 7.47 -19.67 14.24
CA ASP A 513 6.16 -19.90 14.85
C ASP A 513 5.10 -18.89 14.33
N GLN A 514 3.84 -19.09 14.70
CA GLN A 514 2.74 -18.18 14.31
C GLN A 514 2.90 -16.76 14.88
N ARG A 515 3.75 -16.58 15.89
CA ARG A 515 4.16 -15.28 16.45
C ARG A 515 5.41 -14.73 15.77
N ARG A 516 5.82 -15.32 14.63
CA ARG A 516 6.97 -14.93 13.83
C ARG A 516 8.30 -14.99 14.59
N ARG A 517 8.42 -15.84 15.62
CA ARG A 517 9.68 -16.07 16.34
C ARG A 517 10.43 -17.23 15.72
N LEU A 518 11.75 -17.08 15.59
CA LEU A 518 12.60 -18.12 15.01
C LEU A 518 12.56 -19.37 15.91
N ILE A 519 12.15 -20.50 15.32
CA ILE A 519 12.20 -21.83 15.96
C ILE A 519 13.58 -22.42 15.75
N ARG A 520 14.07 -22.39 14.50
CA ARG A 520 15.42 -22.85 14.11
C ARG A 520 15.83 -22.27 12.77
N ALA A 521 17.13 -22.15 12.56
CA ALA A 521 17.73 -21.83 11.28
C ALA A 521 18.16 -23.10 10.53
N LEU A 522 18.16 -23.01 9.20
CA LEU A 522 18.33 -24.11 8.26
C LEU A 522 19.09 -23.62 7.02
N ARG A 523 20.09 -24.40 6.58
CA ARG A 523 20.65 -24.27 5.24
C ARG A 523 19.95 -25.23 4.29
N ILE A 524 20.11 -25.00 2.98
CA ILE A 524 19.66 -25.93 1.95
C ILE A 524 20.90 -26.61 1.37
N ALA A 525 20.93 -27.94 1.41
CA ALA A 525 21.99 -28.75 0.83
C ALA A 525 21.88 -28.82 -0.70
N GLU A 526 22.90 -29.38 -1.36
CA GLU A 526 22.95 -29.49 -2.82
C GLU A 526 21.76 -30.26 -3.40
N ASP A 527 21.33 -31.32 -2.71
CA ASP A 527 20.16 -32.15 -3.05
C ASP A 527 18.81 -31.46 -2.77
N GLY A 528 18.83 -30.26 -2.19
CA GLY A 528 17.64 -29.49 -1.84
C GLY A 528 17.03 -29.83 -0.48
N SER A 529 17.62 -30.76 0.29
CA SER A 529 17.21 -31.03 1.66
C SER A 529 17.62 -29.91 2.62
N PHE A 530 16.94 -29.80 3.76
CA PHE A 530 17.35 -28.88 4.81
C PHE A 530 18.39 -29.53 5.73
N ALA A 531 19.36 -28.74 6.19
CA ALA A 531 20.29 -29.14 7.24
C ALA A 531 20.34 -28.07 8.35
N ASP A 532 20.45 -28.53 9.59
CA ASP A 532 20.51 -27.69 10.78
C ASP A 532 21.94 -27.22 11.11
N LEU A 533 22.12 -26.60 12.29
CA LEU A 533 23.41 -26.06 12.74
C LEU A 533 24.49 -27.14 12.91
N HIS A 534 24.08 -28.39 13.15
CA HIS A 534 24.98 -29.54 13.29
C HIS A 534 25.16 -30.29 11.97
N ASP A 535 24.77 -29.67 10.86
CA ASP A 535 24.81 -30.24 9.52
C ASP A 535 23.98 -31.53 9.38
N SER A 536 22.99 -31.70 10.26
CA SER A 536 22.11 -32.87 10.26
C SER A 536 20.86 -32.60 9.43
N ALA A 537 20.42 -33.61 8.67
CA ALA A 537 19.23 -33.51 7.85
C ALA A 537 18.00 -33.16 8.70
N ALA A 538 17.27 -32.13 8.28
CA ALA A 538 16.10 -31.62 8.97
C ALA A 538 14.85 -31.71 8.07
N THR A 539 13.73 -32.11 8.66
CA THR A 539 12.42 -32.08 8.02
C THR A 539 11.61 -30.91 8.54
N VAL A 540 11.01 -30.13 7.65
CA VAL A 540 10.15 -28.99 7.98
C VAL A 540 8.73 -29.31 7.54
N ASP A 541 7.75 -29.02 8.40
CA ASP A 541 6.34 -29.18 8.05
C ASP A 541 5.96 -28.26 6.88
N GLY A 542 5.18 -28.75 5.93
CA GLY A 542 4.86 -28.04 4.69
C GLY A 542 4.05 -26.76 4.90
N ASP A 543 3.31 -26.64 6.00
CA ASP A 543 2.53 -25.46 6.41
C ASP A 543 3.29 -24.53 7.36
N ALA A 544 4.49 -24.91 7.82
CA ALA A 544 5.32 -24.05 8.66
C ALA A 544 5.69 -22.74 7.94
N LEU A 545 5.82 -21.66 8.72
CA LEU A 545 6.25 -20.36 8.21
C LEU A 545 7.76 -20.40 7.95
N LEU A 546 8.14 -20.27 6.69
CA LEU A 546 9.52 -20.23 6.25
C LEU A 546 9.90 -18.82 5.79
N GLY A 547 11.01 -18.30 6.29
CA GLY A 547 11.53 -16.97 5.96
C GLY A 547 13.05 -16.95 5.88
N LEU A 548 13.63 -15.83 5.45
CA LEU A 548 15.07 -15.62 5.49
C LEU A 548 15.49 -15.19 6.91
N VAL A 549 16.56 -15.79 7.42
CA VAL A 549 17.03 -15.51 8.79
C VAL A 549 17.75 -14.19 8.85
N HIS A 550 17.35 -13.34 9.80
CA HIS A 550 18.11 -12.17 10.18
C HIS A 550 19.14 -12.53 11.24
N PRO A 551 20.40 -12.04 11.19
CA PRO A 551 21.43 -12.40 12.16
C PRO A 551 21.08 -12.01 13.61
N ALA A 552 20.23 -11.00 13.81
CA ALA A 552 19.70 -10.65 15.13
C ALA A 552 18.83 -11.74 15.78
N ASP A 553 18.28 -12.67 14.99
CA ASP A 553 17.47 -13.78 15.49
C ASP A 553 18.34 -14.95 16.01
N LEU A 554 19.62 -15.01 15.64
CA LEU A 554 20.49 -16.17 15.87
C LEU A 554 21.20 -16.18 17.23
N GLY A 555 21.35 -15.02 17.87
CA GLY A 555 22.08 -14.90 19.14
C GLY A 555 23.47 -15.56 19.06
N PRO A 556 23.82 -16.50 19.97
CA PRO A 556 25.14 -17.14 20.00
C PRO A 556 25.41 -18.06 18.80
N ASP A 557 24.37 -18.54 18.11
CA ASP A 557 24.52 -19.48 16.98
C ASP A 557 25.06 -18.79 15.71
N LEU A 558 25.04 -17.46 15.66
CA LEU A 558 25.51 -16.68 14.51
C LEU A 558 26.94 -17.05 14.10
N ALA A 559 27.86 -17.17 15.07
CA ALA A 559 29.26 -17.47 14.78
C ALA A 559 29.42 -18.87 14.14
N HIS A 560 28.65 -19.86 14.61
CA HIS A 560 28.69 -21.21 14.05
C HIS A 560 28.11 -21.24 12.63
N TRP A 561 27.01 -20.55 12.36
CA TRP A 561 26.47 -20.43 11.00
C TRP A 561 27.42 -19.74 10.04
N MET A 562 28.12 -18.68 10.49
CA MET A 562 29.14 -18.00 9.68
C MET A 562 30.30 -18.94 9.32
N GLN A 563 30.76 -19.75 10.27
CA GLN A 563 31.80 -20.75 10.02
C GLN A 563 31.32 -21.81 9.01
N LEU A 564 30.11 -22.35 9.20
CA LEU A 564 29.55 -23.34 8.31
C LEU A 564 29.39 -22.82 6.87
N CYS A 565 28.90 -21.59 6.70
CA CYS A 565 28.85 -20.95 5.37
C CYS A 565 30.24 -20.79 4.75
N THR A 566 31.29 -20.56 5.56
CA THR A 566 32.67 -20.46 5.08
C THR A 566 33.21 -21.82 4.65
N ASP A 567 32.98 -22.86 5.45
CA ASP A 567 33.45 -24.23 5.20
C ASP A 567 32.86 -24.82 3.91
N TYR A 568 31.60 -24.48 3.60
CA TYR A 568 30.91 -24.86 2.38
C TYR A 568 31.06 -23.86 1.22
N GLU A 569 31.93 -22.84 1.36
CA GLU A 569 32.16 -21.79 0.36
C GLU A 569 30.87 -21.10 -0.13
N ILE A 570 29.88 -20.96 0.76
CA ILE A 570 28.58 -20.37 0.46
C ILE A 570 28.73 -18.85 0.39
N LEU A 571 28.70 -18.30 -0.83
CA LEU A 571 28.72 -16.86 -1.08
C LEU A 571 27.30 -16.30 -1.22
N PRO A 572 26.77 -15.62 -0.19
CA PRO A 572 25.39 -15.13 -0.23
C PRO A 572 25.23 -13.99 -1.25
N PRO A 573 24.05 -13.85 -1.87
CA PRO A 573 23.78 -12.80 -2.86
C PRO A 573 23.79 -11.37 -2.31
N PHE A 574 23.73 -11.21 -0.99
CA PHE A 574 23.80 -9.95 -0.23
C PHE A 574 24.34 -10.26 1.19
N PRO A 575 24.81 -9.27 1.97
CA PRO A 575 25.39 -9.52 3.29
C PRO A 575 24.31 -9.91 4.31
N GLN A 576 23.95 -11.21 4.35
CA GLN A 576 22.94 -11.74 5.28
C GLN A 576 23.52 -11.88 6.70
N LEU A 577 24.45 -12.82 6.92
CA LEU A 577 25.00 -13.09 8.27
C LEU A 577 26.01 -12.04 8.74
N HIS A 578 26.64 -11.33 7.80
CA HIS A 578 27.62 -10.27 8.09
C HIS A 578 26.96 -8.89 8.27
N ARG A 579 25.62 -8.84 8.28
CA ARG A 579 24.88 -7.60 8.48
C ARG A 579 25.16 -7.05 9.89
N PRO A 580 25.31 -5.72 10.07
CA PRO A 580 25.45 -5.15 11.40
C PRO A 580 24.23 -5.46 12.26
N VAL A 581 24.46 -5.85 13.53
CA VAL A 581 23.40 -6.16 14.49
C VAL A 581 23.62 -5.39 15.78
N VAL A 582 22.54 -4.86 16.35
CA VAL A 582 22.51 -4.37 17.73
C VAL A 582 21.79 -5.41 18.58
N THR A 583 22.55 -6.10 19.44
CA THR A 583 22.00 -7.07 20.39
C THR A 583 21.74 -6.38 21.72
N LEU A 584 20.50 -6.42 22.19
CA LEU A 584 20.13 -5.91 23.52
C LEU A 584 20.47 -6.94 24.59
N THR A 585 21.00 -6.47 25.72
CA THR A 585 21.14 -7.27 26.94
C THR A 585 19.77 -7.62 27.53
N GLU A 586 19.69 -8.64 28.40
CA GLU A 586 18.41 -9.00 29.04
C GLU A 586 17.81 -7.84 29.85
N ALA A 587 18.66 -7.03 30.50
CA ALA A 587 18.22 -5.83 31.22
C ALA A 587 17.62 -4.78 30.27
N GLU A 588 18.23 -4.56 29.10
CA GLU A 588 17.71 -3.64 28.08
C GLU A 588 16.43 -4.16 27.44
N ARG A 589 16.30 -5.48 27.23
CA ARG A 589 15.06 -6.11 26.73
C ARG A 589 13.90 -5.93 27.71
N ALA A 590 14.17 -6.04 29.01
CA ALA A 590 13.18 -5.83 30.06
C ALA A 590 12.86 -4.35 30.32
N ALA A 591 13.74 -3.44 29.89
CA ALA A 591 13.56 -2.00 30.06
C ALA A 591 12.48 -1.44 29.12
N THR A 592 11.79 -0.40 29.59
CA THR A 592 10.78 0.36 28.81
C THR A 592 11.40 1.57 28.10
N GLY A 593 12.73 1.67 28.06
CA GLY A 593 13.47 2.73 27.39
C GLY A 593 14.99 2.50 27.42
N LEU A 594 15.70 2.98 26.39
CA LEU A 594 17.17 3.02 26.31
C LEU A 594 17.63 4.47 26.41
N THR A 595 18.47 4.77 27.38
CA THR A 595 19.08 6.10 27.54
C THR A 595 20.50 6.14 26.99
N GLY A 596 20.97 7.32 26.57
CA GLY A 596 22.39 7.55 26.31
C GLY A 596 22.92 6.91 25.03
N PHE A 597 22.12 6.93 23.95
CA PHE A 597 22.49 6.34 22.66
C PHE A 597 23.56 7.16 21.89
N GLY A 598 23.91 8.35 22.41
CA GLY A 598 25.01 9.19 21.93
C GLY A 598 24.56 10.34 21.01
N PRO A 599 25.53 11.06 20.42
CA PRO A 599 25.25 12.15 19.51
C PRO A 599 24.64 11.67 18.19
N LEU A 600 23.71 12.46 17.65
CA LEU A 600 23.10 12.31 16.32
C LEU A 600 23.30 13.64 15.58
N SER A 601 24.00 13.63 14.45
CA SER A 601 24.20 14.87 13.70
C SER A 601 22.86 15.41 13.19
N THR A 602 22.69 16.73 13.14
CA THR A 602 21.47 17.37 12.60
C THR A 602 21.20 16.92 11.17
N GLY A 603 22.25 16.77 10.35
CA GLY A 603 22.15 16.25 8.98
C GLY A 603 21.58 14.82 8.93
N ARG A 604 21.99 13.93 9.85
CA ARG A 604 21.45 12.57 9.92
C ARG A 604 19.99 12.56 10.37
N ALA A 605 19.63 13.34 11.38
CA ALA A 605 18.24 13.46 11.83
C ALA A 605 17.31 13.90 10.69
N LEU A 606 17.74 14.90 9.90
CA LEU A 606 17.02 15.36 8.71
C LEU A 606 16.99 14.29 7.61
N GLU A 607 18.10 13.59 7.35
CA GLU A 607 18.15 12.50 6.37
C GLU A 607 17.16 11.39 6.69
N LEU A 608 17.08 10.95 7.97
CA LEU A 608 16.12 9.96 8.42
C LEU A 608 14.69 10.41 8.10
N MET A 609 14.34 11.66 8.44
CA MET A 609 13.01 12.22 8.14
C MET A 609 12.74 12.32 6.62
N HIS A 610 13.75 12.62 5.82
CA HIS A 610 13.62 12.68 4.36
C HIS A 610 13.43 11.30 3.72
N ARG A 611 13.92 10.22 4.36
CA ARG A 611 13.71 8.83 3.91
C ARG A 611 12.25 8.35 4.06
N ARG A 612 11.32 9.21 4.51
CA ARG A 612 9.86 9.01 4.62
C ARG A 612 9.37 7.88 5.54
N ALA A 613 10.25 6.97 5.96
CA ALA A 613 9.92 5.93 6.93
C ALA A 613 10.01 6.45 8.39
N TRP A 614 10.90 7.42 8.64
CA TRP A 614 10.95 8.16 9.90
C TRP A 614 10.06 9.41 9.85
N ARG A 615 9.31 9.64 10.94
CA ARG A 615 8.37 10.74 11.12
C ARG A 615 8.83 11.62 12.27
N GLY A 616 9.05 12.91 12.01
CA GLY A 616 9.36 13.87 13.07
C GLY A 616 8.09 14.42 13.75
N ASN A 617 8.22 14.91 14.98
CA ASN A 617 7.09 15.51 15.73
C ASN A 617 6.87 17.03 15.51
N GLY A 618 7.76 17.70 14.80
CA GLY A 618 7.58 19.07 14.32
C GLY A 618 6.49 19.18 13.26
N SER A 619 5.67 20.24 13.33
CA SER A 619 4.57 20.46 12.39
C SER A 619 5.09 21.07 11.08
N SER A 620 4.74 20.48 9.94
CA SER A 620 4.99 21.08 8.61
C SER A 620 4.32 22.45 8.42
N PHE A 621 3.39 22.83 9.31
CA PHE A 621 2.64 24.08 9.26
C PHE A 621 3.23 25.19 10.13
N VAL A 622 4.22 24.88 10.98
CA VAL A 622 4.93 25.88 11.81
C VAL A 622 6.43 25.79 11.51
N PRO A 623 6.93 26.58 10.54
CA PRO A 623 8.28 26.46 9.99
C PRO A 623 9.46 26.69 10.96
N SER A 624 9.20 26.91 12.25
CA SER A 624 10.19 27.32 13.26
C SER A 624 10.25 26.41 14.48
N ARG A 625 9.50 25.29 14.50
CA ARG A 625 9.51 24.36 15.64
C ARG A 625 10.44 23.17 15.35
N PRO A 626 11.54 22.99 16.10
CA PRO A 626 12.46 21.88 15.88
C PRO A 626 11.78 20.54 16.19
N HIS A 627 12.12 19.52 15.40
CA HIS A 627 11.78 18.13 15.66
C HIS A 627 12.60 17.64 16.86
N THR A 628 11.92 17.34 17.97
CA THR A 628 12.51 16.83 19.21
C THR A 628 12.28 15.33 19.39
N GLN A 629 11.44 14.74 18.53
CA GLN A 629 11.21 13.30 18.50
C GLN A 629 11.12 12.82 17.06
N LEU A 630 11.72 11.66 16.83
CA LEU A 630 11.62 10.88 15.60
C LEU A 630 10.87 9.58 15.93
N ALA A 631 9.98 9.16 15.04
CA ALA A 631 9.22 7.93 15.16
C ALA A 631 9.36 7.08 13.90
N HIS A 632 9.39 5.77 14.04
CA HIS A 632 9.40 4.84 12.91
C HIS A 632 8.49 3.64 13.22
N ASP A 633 7.70 3.21 12.24
CA ASP A 633 6.81 2.06 12.41
C ASP A 633 7.61 0.76 12.51
N LEU A 634 7.20 -0.09 13.43
CA LEU A 634 7.69 -1.45 13.59
C LEU A 634 6.57 -2.45 13.25
N PRO A 635 6.91 -3.73 13.01
CA PRO A 635 5.92 -4.79 12.92
C PRO A 635 5.00 -4.86 14.15
N ASP A 636 3.90 -5.61 14.01
CA ASP A 636 2.92 -5.89 15.07
C ASP A 636 2.23 -4.65 15.65
N GLY A 637 2.19 -3.57 14.86
CA GLY A 637 1.52 -2.34 15.25
C GLY A 637 2.26 -1.57 16.33
N LEU A 638 3.59 -1.70 16.40
CA LEU A 638 4.46 -0.94 17.29
C LEU A 638 5.14 0.21 16.55
N SER A 639 5.66 1.18 17.29
CA SER A 639 6.52 2.26 16.80
C SER A 639 7.72 2.41 17.70
N LEU A 640 8.89 2.64 17.09
CA LEU A 640 10.10 3.07 17.78
C LEU A 640 10.10 4.60 17.86
N LEU A 641 10.22 5.14 19.06
CA LEU A 641 10.34 6.58 19.28
C LEU A 641 11.74 6.91 19.81
N VAL A 642 12.28 8.01 19.32
CA VAL A 642 13.62 8.51 19.63
C VAL A 642 13.49 9.98 20.02
N GLU A 643 13.84 10.32 21.25
CA GLU A 643 13.89 11.71 21.72
C GLU A 643 15.28 12.30 21.50
N ILE A 644 15.31 13.49 20.92
CA ILE A 644 16.52 14.22 20.58
C ILE A 644 16.50 15.64 21.16
N THR A 645 17.63 16.06 21.71
CA THR A 645 17.82 17.40 22.29
C THR A 645 19.04 18.08 21.68
N PRO A 646 18.99 19.37 21.31
CA PRO A 646 17.88 20.33 21.47
C PRO A 646 16.74 20.21 20.45
N GLY A 647 16.90 19.38 19.42
CA GLY A 647 15.97 19.18 18.30
C GLY A 647 16.54 19.67 16.96
N ALA A 648 16.05 19.10 15.87
CA ALA A 648 16.48 19.40 14.50
C ALA A 648 15.42 20.20 13.74
N ASP A 649 15.79 21.33 13.13
CA ASP A 649 14.91 22.13 12.27
C ASP A 649 15.31 21.97 10.79
N SER A 650 14.28 21.87 9.94
CA SER A 650 14.32 21.92 8.47
C SER A 650 15.08 23.12 7.88
N ALA A 651 15.20 24.23 8.62
CA ALA A 651 15.93 25.42 8.17
C ALA A 651 17.47 25.28 8.21
N PHE A 652 18.03 24.12 8.61
CA PHE A 652 19.47 23.87 8.82
C PHE A 652 20.16 24.84 9.79
N ASN A 653 19.39 25.64 10.53
CA ASN A 653 19.89 26.71 11.42
C ASN A 653 20.18 26.23 12.85
N ALA A 654 20.27 24.92 13.10
CA ALA A 654 20.65 24.38 14.42
C ALA A 654 22.17 24.13 14.46
N PRO A 655 22.96 24.96 15.19
CA PRO A 655 24.42 24.89 15.17
C PRO A 655 25.04 23.75 16.02
N SER A 656 24.24 22.84 16.59
CA SER A 656 24.72 21.79 17.50
C SER A 656 24.31 20.38 17.05
N ASP A 657 25.20 19.42 17.24
CA ASP A 657 24.85 18.00 17.21
C ASP A 657 23.73 17.71 18.21
N GLN A 658 22.79 16.85 17.81
CA GLN A 658 21.70 16.39 18.66
C GLN A 658 22.21 15.32 19.61
N GLN A 659 21.58 15.18 20.76
CA GLN A 659 21.80 14.05 21.66
C GLN A 659 20.54 13.20 21.67
N VAL A 660 20.70 11.89 21.40
CA VAL A 660 19.61 10.94 21.64
C VAL A 660 19.52 10.72 23.14
N THR A 661 18.54 11.36 23.76
CA THR A 661 18.32 11.27 25.20
C THR A 661 17.70 9.93 25.56
N GLU A 662 16.77 9.45 24.72
CA GLU A 662 16.04 8.23 24.98
C GLU A 662 15.43 7.57 23.74
N ILE A 663 15.28 6.25 23.76
CA ILE A 663 14.59 5.43 22.77
C ILE A 663 13.56 4.53 23.48
N TRP A 664 12.32 4.43 23.00
CA TRP A 664 11.30 3.54 23.57
C TRP A 664 10.32 3.02 22.51
N LEU A 665 9.47 2.07 22.91
CA LEU A 665 8.38 1.53 22.09
C LEU A 665 7.04 2.10 22.53
N ASP A 666 6.15 2.34 21.55
CA ASP A 666 4.74 2.64 21.76
C ASP A 666 3.90 1.90 20.69
N ASP A 667 2.57 1.91 20.83
CA ASP A 667 1.69 1.44 19.76
C ASP A 667 1.78 2.39 18.55
N ALA A 668 1.82 1.86 17.32
CA ALA A 668 2.02 2.62 16.08
C ALA A 668 0.94 3.69 15.82
N TRP A 669 -0.23 3.46 16.41
CA TRP A 669 -1.40 4.35 16.35
C TRP A 669 -1.53 5.22 17.59
N SER A 670 -0.73 4.97 18.63
CA SER A 670 -0.57 5.86 19.76
C SER A 670 0.28 7.04 19.29
N ASP A 671 -0.41 8.10 18.88
CA ASP A 671 0.24 9.40 18.81
C ASP A 671 0.45 9.99 20.22
N HIS A 672 0.09 9.27 21.29
CA HIS A 672 -0.02 9.78 22.66
C HIS A 672 1.34 10.00 23.32
N LEU A 673 1.38 10.94 24.26
CA LEU A 673 2.56 11.25 25.08
C LEU A 673 2.38 10.64 26.48
N GLN A 674 2.03 9.36 26.57
CA GLN A 674 1.80 8.73 27.88
C GLN A 674 3.09 8.72 28.71
N LEU A 675 2.95 9.05 29.99
CA LEU A 675 4.07 9.11 30.94
C LEU A 675 4.40 7.72 31.52
N ALA A 676 3.40 6.83 31.60
CA ALA A 676 3.59 5.45 32.01
C ALA A 676 3.92 4.60 30.77
N ARG A 677 5.22 4.33 30.58
CA ARG A 677 5.70 3.45 29.54
C ARG A 677 5.52 2.01 29.99
N HIS A 678 4.80 1.23 29.21
CA HIS A 678 4.43 -0.13 29.62
C HIS A 678 5.05 -1.22 28.74
N LEU A 679 5.64 -0.88 27.60
CA LEU A 679 6.18 -1.86 26.66
C LEU A 679 7.69 -2.06 26.86
N PRO A 680 8.13 -3.26 27.29
CA PRO A 680 9.54 -3.63 27.27
C PRO A 680 10.06 -3.67 25.83
N LEU A 681 11.31 -3.26 25.60
CA LEU A 681 11.94 -3.28 24.29
C LEU A 681 12.03 -4.68 23.67
N GLY A 682 12.09 -5.71 24.50
CA GLY A 682 12.06 -7.12 24.07
C GLY A 682 10.73 -7.56 23.46
N THR A 683 9.70 -6.72 23.50
CA THR A 683 8.40 -6.93 22.82
C THR A 683 8.52 -6.71 21.31
N ALA A 684 9.41 -5.82 20.86
CA ALA A 684 9.62 -5.59 19.45
C ALA A 684 10.32 -6.78 18.78
N ASP A 685 10.06 -6.93 17.49
CA ASP A 685 10.81 -7.84 16.64
C ASP A 685 12.31 -7.50 16.69
N PRO A 686 13.18 -8.45 17.06
CA PRO A 686 14.60 -8.17 17.28
C PRO A 686 15.33 -7.76 15.99
N ALA A 687 14.93 -8.29 14.83
CA ALA A 687 15.50 -7.91 13.55
C ALA A 687 15.13 -6.47 13.18
N ALA A 688 13.84 -6.15 13.19
CA ALA A 688 13.36 -4.82 12.87
C ALA A 688 13.93 -3.75 13.82
N LEU A 689 13.97 -4.04 15.13
CA LEU A 689 14.56 -3.13 16.11
C LEU A 689 16.06 -2.94 15.87
N SER A 690 16.81 -4.02 15.62
CA SER A 690 18.24 -3.95 15.33
C SER A 690 18.52 -3.08 14.09
N GLU A 691 17.76 -3.27 13.00
CA GLU A 691 17.92 -2.48 11.77
C GLU A 691 17.74 -0.98 12.02
N LEU A 692 16.71 -0.59 12.77
CA LEU A 692 16.49 0.82 13.10
C LEU A 692 17.57 1.38 14.02
N LEU A 693 18.06 0.60 14.98
CA LEU A 693 19.16 1.01 15.86
C LEU A 693 20.48 1.16 15.11
N VAL A 694 20.77 0.30 14.12
CA VAL A 694 21.92 0.44 13.20
C VAL A 694 21.76 1.68 12.33
N GLU A 695 20.57 1.89 11.77
CA GLU A 695 20.25 3.06 10.95
C GLU A 695 20.45 4.36 11.76
N LEU A 696 19.99 4.41 13.01
CA LEU A 696 20.20 5.55 13.89
C LEU A 696 21.68 5.88 14.11
N ARG A 697 22.56 4.88 14.22
CA ARG A 697 24.01 5.05 14.41
C ARG A 697 24.77 5.49 13.15
N GLY A 698 24.11 5.55 12.01
CA GLY A 698 24.74 5.89 10.73
C GLY A 698 25.48 4.73 10.06
N GLY A 699 25.22 3.48 10.49
CA GLY A 699 25.63 2.32 9.71
C GLY A 699 24.74 2.21 8.48
N SER A 700 25.32 2.25 7.27
CA SER A 700 24.56 1.88 6.08
C SER A 700 24.19 0.39 6.17
N ALA A 701 22.89 0.11 6.12
CA ALA A 701 22.35 -1.24 6.10
C ALA A 701 22.52 -1.92 4.72
#